data_AF-A0A1G0YFV0-F1
#
_entry.id   AF-A0A1G0YFV0-F1
#
_cell.length_a   1.000
_cell.length_b   1.000
_cell.length_c   1.000
_cell.angle_alpha   90.00
_cell.angle_beta   90.00
_cell.angle_gamma   90.00
#
_symmetry.space_group_name_H-M   'P 1'
#
loop_
_entity.id
_entity.type
_entity.pdbx_description
1 polymer ?
#
loop_
_entity_poly.entity_id
_entity_poly.type
_entity_poly.pdbx_seq_one_letter_code
_entity_poly.pdbx_strand_id
1 'polypeptide(L)'
;MKSVVLAYSNIGCAGIKALIRNGVEIEAVFTHTDNPGENIWFDSVAKLAAANKIPVFAPEDINHPMWVEKIKKMAPDVIFSFYYRDMIKKPVLDIPKRGCMNLHGSLLPAYRGRCPINWVLVNGEKETGVTLHYMTPKPDDGDIIAQKKIKIADDDTARTLHDKCTVAAAEMLDEALPLIKKGKAPRKAQNNSKASYYGGRRPDDGEIDWNKKSSQIKNLVRAVTQPFPGAFSFVGDRKFIFWDVAAVAGKTKKAVAPGKIISVNPFVIAGAEGAVEIISGQKDGGVFMSGIQLAADMNLEPGMKFGPRASKKVLHKRKKSVLILGVNGFIGNALGERLLESGDYEVHGMDLRSNNIQSLLKKPGFNFDEGDISIHREWIEYHVRKCDIILPLVAIATPIEYTRNPIRVFELDFEENLRIVRYCVKYGKRIIFPSTSEVYGMCDDDDFDEDNSKLILGPIRMQRWIYSCSKQLLDRVIWAYGQRDKLKFTLFRPFNWIGPKLDSLNSARIGSSRAITQLILNLVEGTPIQLIDGGAQKRCFTDVSEGIECLFRIIENKNGVCDGQIINVGNPENEASIRELAEMLVKKFHKHPLHKKFPPFAGFREIESKSYYGSGYQDVQFRKPSIRNAQRILDWTPKIKLDASIEETLDFFLKDAVKSGDFNIE
;
A
#
# COMPACT_ATOMS: atom_id res chain seq x y z
N MET A 1 -33.74 11.00 -27.77
CA MET A 1 -32.86 10.12 -26.98
C MET A 1 -32.14 11.02 -26.02
N LYS A 2 -32.50 10.88 -24.75
CA LYS A 2 -32.08 11.70 -23.63
C LYS A 2 -30.83 11.11 -23.00
N SER A 3 -29.83 11.91 -22.68
CA SER A 3 -28.57 11.41 -22.10
C SER A 3 -28.04 12.27 -20.95
N VAL A 4 -27.27 11.61 -20.10
CA VAL A 4 -26.32 12.26 -19.20
C VAL A 4 -24.92 11.92 -19.69
N VAL A 5 -24.02 12.89 -19.68
CA VAL A 5 -22.66 12.73 -20.21
C VAL A 5 -21.64 12.90 -19.09
N LEU A 6 -20.72 11.95 -18.98
CA LEU A 6 -19.57 11.99 -18.09
C LEU A 6 -18.35 12.25 -18.99
N ALA A 7 -17.73 13.42 -18.92
CA ALA A 7 -16.74 13.81 -19.91
C ALA A 7 -15.59 14.63 -19.34
N TYR A 8 -14.40 14.49 -19.93
CA TYR A 8 -13.24 15.31 -19.63
C TYR A 8 -12.28 15.44 -20.82
N SER A 9 -11.47 16.51 -20.86
CA SER A 9 -10.44 16.77 -21.89
C SER A 9 -10.99 16.84 -23.34
N ASN A 10 -10.12 16.84 -24.36
CA ASN A 10 -10.52 17.05 -25.76
C ASN A 10 -11.44 15.94 -26.26
N ILE A 11 -11.24 14.69 -25.84
CA ILE A 11 -12.12 13.58 -26.22
C ILE A 11 -13.52 13.77 -25.62
N GLY A 12 -13.62 14.25 -24.39
CA GLY A 12 -14.89 14.68 -23.80
C GLY A 12 -15.57 15.77 -24.63
N CYS A 13 -14.82 16.81 -25.02
CA CYS A 13 -15.32 17.89 -25.87
C CYS A 13 -15.78 17.38 -27.26
N ALA A 14 -15.00 16.52 -27.91
CA ALA A 14 -15.33 15.93 -29.20
C ALA A 14 -16.57 15.04 -29.10
N GLY A 15 -16.70 14.25 -28.04
CA GLY A 15 -17.86 13.43 -27.76
C GLY A 15 -19.13 14.27 -27.56
N ILE A 16 -19.08 15.33 -26.75
CA ILE A 16 -20.22 16.24 -26.56
C ILE A 16 -20.62 16.91 -27.89
N LYS A 17 -19.65 17.42 -28.66
CA LYS A 17 -19.92 18.00 -29.98
C LYS A 17 -20.56 16.99 -30.93
N ALA A 18 -20.13 15.72 -30.89
CA ALA A 18 -20.71 14.64 -31.69
C ALA A 18 -22.14 14.31 -31.27
N LEU A 19 -22.42 14.25 -29.98
CA LEU A 19 -23.77 14.05 -29.46
C LEU A 19 -24.72 15.17 -29.90
N ILE A 20 -24.30 16.43 -29.76
CA ILE A 20 -25.11 17.60 -30.13
C ILE A 20 -25.43 17.59 -31.62
N ARG A 21 -24.43 17.44 -32.50
CA ARG A 21 -24.65 17.47 -33.96
C ARG A 21 -25.47 16.29 -34.46
N ASN A 22 -25.43 15.15 -33.76
CA ASN A 22 -26.30 14.01 -34.06
C ASN A 22 -27.69 14.15 -33.42
N GLY A 23 -28.03 15.26 -32.76
CA GLY A 23 -29.34 15.52 -32.16
C GLY A 23 -29.64 14.66 -30.93
N VAL A 24 -28.63 14.37 -30.10
CA VAL A 24 -28.82 13.77 -28.76
C VAL A 24 -29.11 14.88 -27.77
N GLU A 25 -30.14 14.71 -26.95
CA GLU A 25 -30.52 15.66 -25.91
C GLU A 25 -29.67 15.39 -24.66
N ILE A 26 -28.82 16.34 -24.27
CA ILE A 26 -27.92 16.21 -23.12
C ILE A 26 -28.51 16.98 -21.94
N GLU A 27 -28.96 16.27 -20.91
CA GLU A 27 -29.54 16.87 -19.70
C GLU A 27 -28.51 17.54 -18.82
N ALA A 28 -27.35 16.90 -18.70
CA ALA A 28 -26.29 17.34 -17.83
C ALA A 28 -24.96 16.73 -18.26
N VAL A 29 -23.90 17.47 -17.99
CA VAL A 29 -22.51 17.04 -18.11
C VAL A 29 -21.91 16.95 -16.71
N PHE A 30 -21.31 15.80 -16.39
CA PHE A 30 -20.45 15.62 -15.22
C PHE A 30 -19.00 15.62 -15.67
N THR A 31 -18.18 16.43 -15.03
CA THR A 31 -16.76 16.66 -15.36
C THR A 31 -15.92 16.69 -14.07
N HIS A 32 -14.63 17.02 -14.19
CA HIS A 32 -13.71 17.25 -13.08
C HIS A 32 -13.30 18.73 -13.02
N THR A 33 -12.85 19.17 -11.84
CA THR A 33 -12.01 20.36 -11.73
C THR A 33 -10.59 20.06 -12.21
N ASP A 34 -9.94 21.03 -12.82
CA ASP A 34 -8.56 20.87 -13.30
C ASP A 34 -7.59 20.65 -12.12
N ASN A 35 -6.69 19.67 -12.25
CA ASN A 35 -5.70 19.37 -11.20
C ASN A 35 -4.53 20.37 -11.29
N PRO A 36 -4.20 21.13 -10.23
CA PRO A 36 -3.10 22.10 -10.26
C PRO A 36 -1.72 21.48 -10.49
N GLY A 37 -1.57 20.17 -10.26
CA GLY A 37 -0.34 19.42 -10.55
C GLY A 37 -0.24 18.87 -11.97
N GLU A 38 -1.25 19.10 -12.82
CA GLU A 38 -1.27 18.67 -14.23
C GLU A 38 -1.08 19.86 -15.15
N ASN A 39 -0.36 19.68 -16.26
CA ASN A 39 -0.29 20.69 -17.30
C ASN A 39 -1.62 20.74 -18.08
N ILE A 40 -2.37 21.84 -17.96
CA ILE A 40 -3.69 21.99 -18.58
C ILE A 40 -3.53 22.55 -20.00
N TRP A 41 -3.38 21.64 -20.95
CA TRP A 41 -3.23 21.96 -22.39
C TRP A 41 -4.50 21.67 -23.22
N PHE A 42 -5.48 21.01 -22.60
CA PHE A 42 -6.66 20.46 -23.25
C PHE A 42 -7.87 21.39 -23.12
N ASP A 43 -8.86 21.16 -23.99
CA ASP A 43 -10.12 21.90 -23.98
C ASP A 43 -10.94 21.61 -22.72
N SER A 44 -11.62 22.63 -22.21
CA SER A 44 -12.48 22.51 -21.03
C SER A 44 -13.90 22.06 -21.41
N VAL A 45 -14.28 20.87 -20.95
CA VAL A 45 -15.64 20.34 -21.04
C VAL A 45 -16.65 21.26 -20.35
N ALA A 46 -16.28 21.85 -19.21
CA ALA A 46 -17.15 22.78 -18.50
C ALA A 46 -17.46 24.05 -19.31
N LYS A 47 -16.44 24.64 -19.95
CA LYS A 47 -16.63 25.79 -20.85
C LYS A 47 -17.51 25.42 -22.04
N LEU A 48 -17.32 24.25 -22.64
CA LEU A 48 -18.14 23.77 -23.74
C LEU A 48 -19.61 23.56 -23.33
N ALA A 49 -19.86 22.92 -22.19
CA ALA A 49 -21.20 22.71 -21.66
C ALA A 49 -21.92 24.05 -21.39
N ALA A 50 -21.24 24.98 -20.73
CA ALA A 50 -21.76 26.33 -20.47
C ALA A 50 -22.10 27.09 -21.76
N ALA A 51 -21.21 27.05 -22.76
CA ALA A 51 -21.44 27.70 -24.06
C ALA A 51 -22.67 27.14 -24.80
N ASN A 52 -23.00 25.87 -24.58
CA ASN A 52 -24.19 25.21 -25.14
C ASN A 52 -25.39 25.21 -24.18
N LYS A 53 -25.30 25.94 -23.05
CA LYS A 53 -26.36 26.04 -22.03
C LYS A 53 -26.77 24.69 -21.43
N ILE A 54 -25.82 23.75 -21.33
CA ILE A 54 -26.02 22.45 -20.71
C ILE A 54 -25.59 22.54 -19.24
N PRO A 55 -26.42 22.11 -18.27
CA PRO A 55 -26.03 22.03 -16.87
C PRO A 55 -24.75 21.22 -16.68
N VAL A 56 -23.80 21.75 -15.90
CA VAL A 56 -22.52 21.09 -15.64
C VAL A 56 -22.25 20.95 -14.15
N PHE A 57 -21.75 19.78 -13.75
CA PHE A 57 -21.40 19.46 -12.36
C PHE A 57 -20.01 18.82 -12.29
N ALA A 58 -19.29 19.05 -11.19
CA ALA A 58 -18.01 18.43 -10.90
C ALA A 58 -17.96 17.89 -9.46
N PRO A 59 -18.66 16.76 -9.18
CA PRO A 59 -18.67 16.18 -7.84
C PRO A 59 -17.32 15.53 -7.50
N GLU A 60 -16.97 15.52 -6.22
CA GLU A 60 -15.82 14.72 -5.74
C GLU A 60 -16.07 13.21 -5.84
N ASP A 61 -17.32 12.76 -5.65
CA ASP A 61 -17.75 11.39 -5.91
C ASP A 61 -19.13 11.37 -6.56
N ILE A 62 -19.17 11.04 -7.85
CA ILE A 62 -20.42 10.88 -8.60
C ILE A 62 -21.29 9.72 -8.07
N ASN A 63 -20.70 8.77 -7.34
CA ASN A 63 -21.41 7.63 -6.76
C ASN A 63 -22.09 7.96 -5.43
N HIS A 64 -21.89 9.17 -4.89
CA HIS A 64 -22.55 9.60 -3.66
C HIS A 64 -24.09 9.56 -3.83
N PRO A 65 -24.87 9.09 -2.83
CA PRO A 65 -26.31 8.87 -2.96
C PRO A 65 -27.09 10.07 -3.50
N MET A 66 -26.72 11.30 -3.11
CA MET A 66 -27.32 12.53 -3.63
C MET A 66 -27.19 12.68 -5.16
N TRP A 67 -26.02 12.36 -5.73
CA TRP A 67 -25.79 12.44 -7.17
C TRP A 67 -26.48 11.30 -7.92
N VAL A 68 -26.48 10.09 -7.36
CA VAL A 68 -27.24 8.95 -7.88
C VAL A 68 -28.72 9.32 -8.03
N GLU A 69 -29.33 9.87 -6.98
CA GLU A 69 -30.74 10.29 -7.02
C GLU A 69 -30.98 11.44 -8.01
N LYS A 70 -30.05 12.38 -8.12
CA LYS A 70 -30.15 13.47 -9.10
C LYS A 70 -30.10 12.96 -10.55
N ILE A 71 -29.20 12.03 -10.86
CA ILE A 71 -29.09 11.41 -12.19
C ILE A 71 -30.33 10.56 -12.48
N LYS A 72 -30.87 9.82 -11.50
CA LYS A 72 -32.14 9.10 -11.66
C LYS A 72 -33.29 10.02 -12.05
N LYS A 73 -33.42 11.19 -11.39
CA LYS A 73 -34.46 12.18 -11.69
C LYS A 73 -34.33 12.80 -13.09
N MET A 74 -33.12 12.87 -13.65
CA MET A 74 -32.91 13.28 -15.04
C MET A 74 -33.47 12.26 -16.04
N ALA A 75 -33.68 11.00 -15.62
CA ALA A 75 -34.24 9.91 -16.42
C ALA A 75 -33.53 9.73 -17.79
N PRO A 76 -32.19 9.59 -17.84
CA PRO A 76 -31.49 9.39 -19.12
C PRO A 76 -31.85 8.04 -19.76
N ASP A 77 -32.01 8.01 -21.08
CA ASP A 77 -32.12 6.77 -21.85
C ASP A 77 -30.78 6.00 -21.87
N VAL A 78 -29.68 6.76 -21.92
CA VAL A 78 -28.29 6.29 -22.05
C VAL A 78 -27.36 7.23 -21.30
N ILE A 79 -26.30 6.68 -20.69
CA ILE A 79 -25.17 7.49 -20.18
C ILE A 79 -23.97 7.28 -21.08
N PHE A 80 -23.32 8.37 -21.49
CA PHE A 80 -22.05 8.32 -22.21
C PHE A 80 -20.90 8.72 -21.30
N SER A 81 -19.82 7.93 -21.31
CA SER A 81 -18.55 8.23 -20.67
C SER A 81 -17.49 8.51 -21.74
N PHE A 82 -16.93 9.71 -21.72
CA PHE A 82 -15.87 10.16 -22.62
C PHE A 82 -14.68 10.64 -21.80
N TYR A 83 -13.77 9.72 -21.48
CA TYR A 83 -12.54 10.02 -20.72
C TYR A 83 -12.80 10.55 -19.29
N TYR A 84 -13.96 10.21 -18.72
CA TYR A 84 -14.21 10.50 -17.30
C TYR A 84 -13.25 9.68 -16.42
N ARG A 85 -12.66 10.34 -15.42
CA ARG A 85 -11.53 9.76 -14.65
C ARG A 85 -11.96 8.86 -13.51
N ASP A 86 -13.12 9.09 -12.93
CA ASP A 86 -13.59 8.34 -11.76
C ASP A 86 -14.34 7.07 -12.17
N MET A 87 -14.20 6.05 -11.31
CA MET A 87 -14.90 4.80 -11.49
C MET A 87 -16.39 4.99 -11.21
N ILE A 88 -17.22 4.56 -12.16
CA ILE A 88 -18.68 4.60 -12.04
C ILE A 88 -19.17 3.27 -11.48
N LYS A 89 -19.82 3.31 -10.32
CA LYS A 89 -20.31 2.13 -9.60
C LYS A 89 -21.73 1.75 -10.05
N LYS A 90 -22.11 0.52 -9.69
CA LYS A 90 -23.42 -0.08 -10.00
C LYS A 90 -24.63 0.85 -9.81
N PRO A 91 -24.75 1.65 -8.72
CA PRO A 91 -25.91 2.52 -8.54
C PRO A 91 -26.13 3.54 -9.67
N VAL A 92 -25.07 3.99 -10.34
CA VAL A 92 -25.16 4.88 -11.51
C VAL A 92 -25.28 4.07 -12.81
N LEU A 93 -24.54 2.96 -12.93
CA LEU A 93 -24.56 2.10 -14.12
C LEU A 93 -25.95 1.52 -14.43
N ASP A 94 -26.76 1.25 -13.40
CA ASP A 94 -28.08 0.65 -13.52
C ASP A 94 -29.18 1.65 -13.91
N ILE A 95 -28.89 2.96 -13.95
CA ILE A 95 -29.91 4.00 -14.18
C ILE A 95 -30.47 3.96 -15.63
N PRO A 96 -29.66 4.08 -16.69
CA PRO A 96 -30.17 4.18 -18.05
C PRO A 96 -30.65 2.82 -18.58
N LYS A 97 -31.86 2.78 -19.14
CA LYS A 97 -32.45 1.55 -19.73
C LYS A 97 -31.62 0.99 -20.90
N ARG A 98 -30.94 1.85 -21.66
CA ARG A 98 -30.06 1.44 -22.78
C ARG A 98 -28.62 1.17 -22.33
N GLY A 99 -28.33 1.27 -21.03
CA GLY A 99 -27.02 1.07 -20.42
C GLY A 99 -26.10 2.30 -20.51
N CYS A 100 -24.88 2.11 -20.04
CA CYS A 100 -23.80 3.10 -20.08
C CYS A 100 -22.78 2.71 -21.15
N MET A 101 -22.29 3.68 -21.92
CA MET A 101 -21.33 3.47 -23.02
C MET A 101 -20.08 4.31 -22.80
N ASN A 102 -18.90 3.70 -22.86
CA ASN A 102 -17.62 4.36 -22.67
C ASN A 102 -16.82 4.41 -23.96
N LEU A 103 -16.19 5.56 -24.22
CA LEU A 103 -15.23 5.74 -25.30
C LEU A 103 -13.81 5.59 -24.73
N HIS A 104 -13.13 4.55 -25.18
CA HIS A 104 -11.78 4.21 -24.77
C HIS A 104 -10.76 4.42 -25.89
N GLY A 105 -9.56 4.88 -25.53
CA GLY A 105 -8.49 5.28 -26.46
C GLY A 105 -7.58 4.15 -26.94
N SER A 106 -8.10 2.94 -27.13
CA SER A 106 -7.35 1.82 -27.70
C SER A 106 -8.20 0.90 -28.59
N LEU A 107 -7.55 -0.08 -29.21
CA LEU A 107 -8.21 -1.22 -29.86
C LEU A 107 -8.52 -2.32 -28.85
N LEU A 108 -9.62 -2.18 -28.10
CA LEU A 108 -10.08 -3.21 -27.17
C LEU A 108 -10.26 -4.57 -27.86
N PRO A 109 -9.87 -5.68 -27.21
CA PRO A 109 -9.52 -5.80 -25.79
C PRO A 109 -8.08 -5.45 -25.41
N ALA A 110 -7.23 -5.03 -26.36
CA ALA A 110 -5.85 -4.64 -26.04
C ALA A 110 -5.80 -3.25 -25.38
N TYR A 111 -4.87 -3.06 -24.45
CA TYR A 111 -4.64 -1.81 -23.72
C TYR A 111 -5.87 -1.30 -22.96
N ARG A 112 -6.58 -2.18 -22.25
CA ARG A 112 -7.53 -1.78 -21.19
C ARG A 112 -6.82 -0.99 -20.09
N GLY A 113 -7.58 -0.25 -19.30
CA GLY A 113 -7.05 0.50 -18.16
C GLY A 113 -6.74 1.95 -18.51
N ARG A 114 -5.62 2.48 -18.04
CA ARG A 114 -5.35 3.93 -18.06
C ARG A 114 -4.17 4.30 -18.95
N CYS A 115 -4.16 5.54 -19.43
CA CYS A 115 -3.12 6.12 -20.29
C CYS A 115 -2.80 5.32 -21.58
N PRO A 116 -3.78 4.75 -22.32
CA PRO A 116 -3.51 3.87 -23.45
C PRO A 116 -2.68 4.53 -24.55
N ILE A 117 -2.90 5.83 -24.84
CA ILE A 117 -2.16 6.60 -25.84
C ILE A 117 -0.66 6.62 -25.53
N ASN A 118 -0.28 6.84 -24.27
CA ASN A 118 1.13 6.84 -23.88
C ASN A 118 1.71 5.41 -23.93
N TRP A 119 0.95 4.40 -23.51
CA TRP A 119 1.41 3.01 -23.51
C TRP A 119 1.67 2.44 -24.90
N VAL A 120 0.81 2.72 -25.89
CA VAL A 120 1.05 2.26 -27.27
C VAL A 120 2.32 2.88 -27.86
N LEU A 121 2.62 4.14 -27.52
CA LEU A 121 3.86 4.80 -27.95
C LEU A 121 5.09 4.21 -27.26
N VAL A 122 5.03 3.97 -25.95
CA VAL A 122 6.12 3.35 -25.16
C VAL A 122 6.47 1.96 -25.68
N ASN A 123 5.44 1.16 -26.00
CA ASN A 123 5.63 -0.20 -26.50
C ASN A 123 6.04 -0.23 -27.99
N GLY A 124 5.98 0.92 -28.67
CA GLY A 124 6.40 1.02 -30.07
C GLY A 124 5.39 0.47 -31.07
N GLU A 125 4.10 0.47 -30.70
CA GLU A 125 3.03 0.01 -31.56
C GLU A 125 2.96 0.81 -32.88
N LYS A 126 2.51 0.13 -33.93
CA LYS A 126 2.34 0.72 -35.27
C LYS A 126 0.88 1.07 -35.58
N GLU A 127 -0.04 0.52 -34.80
CA GLU A 127 -1.46 0.86 -34.86
C GLU A 127 -2.06 0.94 -33.45
N THR A 128 -3.08 1.79 -33.32
CA THR A 128 -3.97 1.87 -32.17
C THR A 128 -5.37 2.20 -32.68
N GLY A 129 -6.25 2.69 -31.83
CA GLY A 129 -7.58 3.11 -32.22
C GLY A 129 -8.38 3.68 -31.08
N VAL A 130 -9.65 3.87 -31.35
CA VAL A 130 -10.67 4.24 -30.37
C VAL A 130 -11.77 3.19 -30.40
N THR A 131 -12.36 2.90 -29.25
CA THR A 131 -13.44 1.91 -29.11
C THR A 131 -14.58 2.51 -28.30
N LEU A 132 -15.81 2.41 -28.81
CA LEU A 132 -17.03 2.62 -28.03
C LEU A 132 -17.54 1.26 -27.55
N HIS A 133 -17.73 1.09 -26.25
CA HIS A 133 -18.17 -0.18 -25.65
C HIS A 133 -19.15 0.06 -24.50
N TYR A 134 -19.91 -0.97 -24.11
CA TYR A 134 -20.75 -0.92 -22.91
C TYR A 134 -19.90 -0.98 -21.63
N MET A 135 -20.30 -0.24 -20.62
CA MET A 135 -19.67 -0.28 -19.30
C MET A 135 -20.21 -1.45 -18.47
N THR A 136 -19.33 -2.08 -17.71
CA THR A 136 -19.67 -3.04 -16.65
C THR A 136 -19.02 -2.58 -15.33
N PRO A 137 -19.25 -3.27 -14.20
CA PRO A 137 -18.49 -2.99 -12.97
C PRO A 137 -16.97 -3.18 -13.10
N LYS A 138 -16.50 -3.87 -14.14
CA LYS A 138 -15.08 -4.03 -14.46
C LYS A 138 -14.66 -3.00 -15.51
N PRO A 139 -13.42 -2.47 -15.44
CA PRO A 139 -12.94 -1.47 -16.37
C PRO A 139 -12.74 -2.06 -17.79
N ASP A 140 -13.28 -1.36 -18.78
CA ASP A 140 -13.02 -1.56 -20.22
C ASP A 140 -13.28 -2.97 -20.78
N ASP A 141 -14.15 -3.78 -20.16
CA ASP A 141 -14.37 -5.19 -20.52
C ASP A 141 -15.71 -5.51 -21.21
N GLY A 142 -16.63 -4.56 -21.26
CA GLY A 142 -17.96 -4.79 -21.83
C GLY A 142 -17.99 -4.84 -23.36
N ASP A 143 -19.14 -5.23 -23.91
CA ASP A 143 -19.33 -5.47 -25.34
C ASP A 143 -19.00 -4.24 -26.19
N ILE A 144 -18.29 -4.47 -27.30
CA ILE A 144 -17.91 -3.44 -28.26
C ILE A 144 -19.10 -3.09 -29.15
N ILE A 145 -19.31 -1.78 -29.32
CA ILE A 145 -20.31 -1.18 -30.22
C ILE A 145 -19.65 -0.76 -31.53
N ALA A 146 -18.53 -0.04 -31.45
CA ALA A 146 -17.81 0.45 -32.62
C ALA A 146 -16.32 0.58 -32.30
N GLN A 147 -15.48 0.48 -33.32
CA GLN A 147 -14.04 0.60 -33.18
C GLN A 147 -13.45 1.19 -34.45
N LYS A 148 -12.51 2.14 -34.32
CA LYS A 148 -11.81 2.77 -35.45
C LYS A 148 -10.31 2.67 -35.28
N LYS A 149 -9.62 2.14 -36.29
CA LYS A 149 -8.15 1.98 -36.32
C LYS A 149 -7.46 3.29 -36.69
N ILE A 150 -6.28 3.49 -36.11
CA ILE A 150 -5.41 4.66 -36.30
C ILE A 150 -3.98 4.15 -36.50
N LYS A 151 -3.34 4.56 -37.59
CA LYS A 151 -1.92 4.28 -37.82
C LYS A 151 -1.06 5.21 -36.97
N ILE A 152 -0.05 4.66 -36.30
CA ILE A 152 0.94 5.42 -35.53
C ILE A 152 2.16 5.64 -36.43
N ALA A 153 2.46 6.89 -36.73
CA ALA A 153 3.65 7.28 -37.48
C ALA A 153 4.91 7.21 -36.60
N ASP A 154 6.09 7.19 -37.22
CA ASP A 154 7.35 7.07 -36.48
C ASP A 154 7.73 8.35 -35.72
N ASP A 155 7.15 9.49 -36.12
CA ASP A 155 7.28 10.82 -35.53
C ASP A 155 6.07 11.22 -34.66
N ASP A 156 5.05 10.36 -34.54
CA ASP A 156 3.92 10.64 -33.64
C ASP A 156 4.38 10.77 -32.19
N THR A 157 3.92 11.84 -31.54
CA THR A 157 4.04 12.07 -30.10
C THR A 157 2.71 11.75 -29.42
N ALA A 158 2.70 11.72 -28.09
CA ALA A 158 1.45 11.56 -27.34
C ALA A 158 0.42 12.65 -27.67
N ARG A 159 0.87 13.88 -27.98
CA ARG A 159 -0.03 14.97 -28.39
C ARG A 159 -0.62 14.73 -29.78
N THR A 160 0.21 14.45 -30.78
CA THR A 160 -0.28 14.26 -32.16
C THR A 160 -1.17 13.01 -32.27
N LEU A 161 -0.81 11.94 -31.57
CA LEU A 161 -1.62 10.73 -31.51
C LEU A 161 -2.95 10.96 -30.79
N HIS A 162 -2.96 11.77 -29.73
CA HIS A 162 -4.19 12.17 -29.06
C HIS A 162 -5.12 12.97 -29.98
N ASP A 163 -4.58 13.89 -30.79
CA ASP A 163 -5.36 14.64 -31.75
C ASP A 163 -5.95 13.71 -32.84
N LYS A 164 -5.17 12.73 -33.33
CA LYS A 164 -5.69 11.67 -34.23
C LYS A 164 -6.81 10.85 -33.58
N CYS A 165 -6.66 10.45 -32.32
CA CYS A 165 -7.70 9.76 -31.56
C CYS A 165 -8.96 10.61 -31.39
N THR A 166 -8.82 11.91 -31.19
CA THR A 166 -9.95 12.84 -31.04
C THR A 166 -10.78 12.92 -32.33
N VAL A 167 -10.12 12.99 -33.49
CA VAL A 167 -10.79 12.97 -34.81
C VAL A 167 -11.47 11.63 -35.04
N ALA A 168 -10.74 10.52 -34.85
CA ALA A 168 -11.30 9.18 -35.05
C ALA A 168 -12.49 8.88 -34.11
N ALA A 169 -12.45 9.38 -32.87
CA ALA A 169 -13.54 9.28 -31.91
C ALA A 169 -14.79 10.02 -32.40
N ALA A 170 -14.63 11.24 -32.91
CA ALA A 170 -15.73 12.04 -33.44
C ALA A 170 -16.40 11.34 -34.63
N GLU A 171 -15.61 10.85 -35.59
CA GLU A 171 -16.13 10.13 -36.76
C GLU A 171 -16.81 8.81 -36.39
N MET A 172 -16.20 8.02 -35.50
CA MET A 172 -16.78 6.77 -35.01
C MET A 172 -18.13 7.01 -34.32
N LEU A 173 -18.26 8.11 -33.56
CA LEU A 173 -19.53 8.48 -32.92
C LEU A 173 -20.59 8.88 -33.96
N ASP A 174 -20.22 9.63 -35.01
CA ASP A 174 -21.16 9.98 -36.10
C ASP A 174 -21.70 8.73 -36.81
N GLU A 175 -20.88 7.70 -36.97
CA GLU A 175 -21.29 6.42 -37.56
C GLU A 175 -22.17 5.60 -36.59
N ALA A 176 -21.83 5.57 -35.29
CA ALA A 176 -22.48 4.72 -34.30
C ALA A 176 -23.81 5.28 -33.74
N LEU A 177 -23.90 6.59 -33.53
CA LEU A 177 -25.04 7.24 -32.87
C LEU A 177 -26.39 7.00 -33.58
N PRO A 178 -26.49 7.02 -34.93
CA PRO A 178 -27.72 6.67 -35.62
C PRO A 178 -28.22 5.25 -35.31
N LEU A 179 -27.32 4.28 -35.18
CA LEU A 179 -27.66 2.89 -34.81
C LEU A 179 -28.09 2.77 -33.35
N ILE A 180 -27.40 3.47 -32.44
CA ILE A 180 -27.74 3.53 -31.02
C ILE A 180 -29.14 4.11 -30.83
N LYS A 181 -29.47 5.21 -31.52
CA LYS A 181 -30.79 5.83 -31.47
C LYS A 181 -31.90 4.87 -31.89
N LYS A 182 -31.68 4.12 -32.97
CA LYS A 182 -32.60 3.11 -33.51
C LYS A 182 -32.64 1.80 -32.69
N GLY A 183 -31.81 1.65 -31.66
CA GLY A 183 -31.71 0.41 -30.89
C GLY A 183 -31.09 -0.76 -31.66
N LYS A 184 -30.34 -0.47 -32.73
CA LYS A 184 -29.69 -1.46 -33.62
C LYS A 184 -28.17 -1.49 -33.49
N ALA A 185 -27.63 -0.89 -32.43
CA ALA A 185 -26.20 -0.91 -32.15
C ALA A 185 -25.73 -2.36 -31.87
N PRO A 186 -24.63 -2.82 -32.48
CA PRO A 186 -24.13 -4.16 -32.26
C PRO A 186 -23.63 -4.33 -30.82
N ARG A 187 -23.64 -5.59 -30.35
CA ARG A 187 -23.06 -6.02 -29.07
C ARG A 187 -22.08 -7.14 -29.33
N LYS A 188 -20.82 -6.79 -29.55
CA LYS A 188 -19.76 -7.76 -29.80
C LYS A 188 -18.96 -8.01 -28.52
N ALA A 189 -19.11 -9.20 -27.94
CA ALA A 189 -18.34 -9.61 -26.78
C ALA A 189 -16.83 -9.52 -27.04
N GLN A 190 -16.10 -8.99 -26.06
CA GLN A 190 -14.63 -8.94 -26.12
C GLN A 190 -14.01 -10.33 -25.93
N ASN A 191 -12.92 -10.61 -26.65
CA ASN A 191 -12.14 -11.82 -26.44
C ASN A 191 -11.12 -11.62 -25.30
N ASN A 192 -11.45 -12.10 -24.10
CA ASN A 192 -10.62 -11.90 -22.91
C ASN A 192 -9.23 -12.54 -22.99
N SER A 193 -9.00 -13.58 -23.82
CA SER A 193 -7.66 -14.17 -23.97
C SER A 193 -6.68 -13.26 -24.74
N LYS A 194 -7.19 -12.23 -25.42
CA LYS A 194 -6.40 -11.21 -26.12
C LYS A 194 -6.33 -9.89 -25.35
N ALA A 195 -6.85 -9.86 -24.13
CA ALA A 195 -6.87 -8.63 -23.33
C ALA A 195 -5.50 -8.33 -22.73
N SER A 196 -5.14 -7.05 -22.71
CA SER A 196 -4.00 -6.54 -21.94
C SER A 196 -4.46 -5.34 -21.10
N TYR A 197 -3.89 -5.18 -19.91
CA TYR A 197 -4.28 -4.13 -18.97
C TYR A 197 -3.05 -3.34 -18.53
N TYR A 198 -3.17 -2.01 -18.53
CA TYR A 198 -2.12 -1.11 -18.05
C TYR A 198 -2.66 -0.10 -17.04
N GLY A 199 -1.87 0.16 -16.00
CA GLY A 199 -2.19 1.16 -14.97
C GLY A 199 -1.91 2.59 -15.43
N GLY A 200 -2.25 3.56 -14.56
CA GLY A 200 -1.88 4.95 -14.77
C GLY A 200 -0.37 5.15 -14.68
N ARG A 201 0.16 6.16 -15.38
CA ARG A 201 1.57 6.54 -15.34
C ARG A 201 1.81 7.76 -14.45
N ARG A 202 2.97 7.81 -13.82
CA ARG A 202 3.49 8.93 -13.02
C ARG A 202 4.64 9.62 -13.76
N PRO A 203 4.98 10.88 -13.41
CA PRO A 203 6.17 11.53 -13.95
C PRO A 203 7.44 10.67 -13.81
N ASP A 204 7.60 9.95 -12.70
CA ASP A 204 8.74 9.06 -12.44
C ASP A 204 8.89 7.92 -13.46
N ASP A 205 7.81 7.48 -14.11
CA ASP A 205 7.85 6.49 -15.20
C ASP A 205 8.48 7.05 -16.50
N GLY A 206 8.87 8.34 -16.50
CA GLY A 206 9.64 9.00 -17.54
C GLY A 206 11.15 8.87 -17.38
N GLU A 207 11.66 8.25 -16.30
CA GLU A 207 13.10 8.03 -16.14
C GLU A 207 13.63 7.10 -17.24
N ILE A 208 14.63 7.56 -17.99
CA ILE A 208 15.23 6.81 -19.09
C ILE A 208 16.13 5.71 -18.54
N ASP A 209 15.78 4.47 -18.84
CA ASP A 209 16.69 3.34 -18.72
C ASP A 209 17.56 3.23 -19.98
N TRP A 210 18.80 3.70 -19.85
CA TRP A 210 19.77 3.66 -20.95
C TRP A 210 20.18 2.24 -21.35
N ASN A 211 19.90 1.21 -20.55
CA ASN A 211 20.14 -0.19 -20.93
C ASN A 211 19.10 -0.72 -21.93
N LYS A 212 18.17 0.12 -22.39
CA LYS A 212 17.25 -0.20 -23.48
C LYS A 212 17.84 0.16 -24.84
N LYS A 213 17.23 -0.36 -25.91
CA LYS A 213 17.58 -0.03 -27.29
C LYS A 213 17.24 1.44 -27.58
N SER A 214 17.98 2.10 -28.48
CA SER A 214 17.73 3.50 -28.85
C SER A 214 16.30 3.75 -29.33
N SER A 215 15.69 2.80 -30.04
CA SER A 215 14.28 2.86 -30.45
C SER A 215 13.31 2.89 -29.28
N GLN A 216 13.58 2.13 -28.20
CA GLN A 216 12.75 2.12 -27.00
C GLN A 216 12.90 3.41 -26.19
N ILE A 217 14.10 4.00 -26.17
CA ILE A 217 14.35 5.30 -25.55
C ILE A 217 13.59 6.39 -26.32
N LYS A 218 13.69 6.41 -27.66
CA LYS A 218 12.91 7.32 -28.52
C LYS A 218 11.40 7.18 -28.28
N ASN A 219 10.91 5.93 -28.18
CA ASN A 219 9.52 5.63 -27.89
C ASN A 219 9.05 6.19 -26.54
N LEU A 220 9.89 6.13 -25.50
CA LEU A 220 9.59 6.76 -24.23
C LEU A 220 9.51 8.29 -24.38
N VAL A 221 10.51 8.91 -24.99
CA VAL A 221 10.54 10.37 -25.20
C VAL A 221 9.29 10.85 -25.91
N ARG A 222 8.93 10.29 -27.08
CA ARG A 222 7.74 10.70 -27.82
C ARG A 222 6.43 10.44 -27.07
N ALA A 223 6.39 9.44 -26.18
CA ALA A 223 5.21 9.10 -25.39
C ALA A 223 4.95 10.05 -24.23
N VAL A 224 5.96 10.78 -23.76
CA VAL A 224 5.82 11.69 -22.60
C VAL A 224 6.40 13.07 -22.84
N THR A 225 6.71 13.43 -24.09
CA THR A 225 7.12 14.79 -24.46
C THR A 225 5.96 15.80 -24.29
N GLN A 226 6.23 17.09 -24.55
CA GLN A 226 5.26 18.16 -24.37
C GLN A 226 3.92 17.81 -25.02
N PRO A 227 2.79 18.08 -24.32
CA PRO A 227 2.66 18.83 -23.07
C PRO A 227 2.79 17.98 -21.78
N PHE A 228 3.24 16.72 -21.85
CA PHE A 228 3.43 15.84 -20.71
C PHE A 228 4.75 16.13 -19.96
N PRO A 229 5.04 15.48 -18.79
CA PRO A 229 6.18 15.83 -17.93
C PRO A 229 7.59 15.67 -18.51
N GLY A 230 7.74 14.99 -19.66
CA GLY A 230 9.02 14.75 -20.31
C GLY A 230 9.74 13.49 -19.82
N ALA A 231 10.54 12.88 -20.70
CA ALA A 231 11.43 11.80 -20.34
C ALA A 231 12.72 12.40 -19.76
N PHE A 232 13.29 11.81 -18.72
CA PHE A 232 14.39 12.45 -18.00
C PHE A 232 15.49 11.46 -17.58
N SER A 233 16.67 11.99 -17.28
CA SER A 233 17.78 11.23 -16.70
C SER A 233 18.69 12.16 -15.89
N PHE A 234 19.67 11.60 -15.18
CA PHE A 234 20.62 12.36 -14.37
C PHE A 234 22.06 12.23 -14.85
N VAL A 235 22.84 13.32 -14.72
CA VAL A 235 24.32 13.26 -14.63
C VAL A 235 24.70 13.70 -13.22
N GLY A 236 25.22 12.76 -12.43
CA GLY A 236 25.33 12.95 -10.98
C GLY A 236 23.94 13.08 -10.36
N ASP A 237 23.67 14.22 -9.71
CA ASP A 237 22.36 14.57 -9.17
C ASP A 237 21.59 15.62 -10.00
N ARG A 238 22.20 16.11 -11.09
CA ARG A 238 21.57 17.09 -11.98
C ARG A 238 20.56 16.38 -12.88
N LYS A 239 19.28 16.76 -12.81
CA LYS A 239 18.20 16.22 -13.65
C LYS A 239 18.11 16.97 -14.97
N PHE A 240 17.96 16.21 -16.06
CA PHE A 240 17.78 16.70 -17.41
C PHE A 240 16.54 16.06 -18.01
N ILE A 241 15.73 16.85 -18.71
CA ILE A 241 14.54 16.43 -19.42
C ILE A 241 14.84 16.51 -20.92
N PHE A 242 14.48 15.47 -21.67
CA PHE A 242 14.66 15.38 -23.12
C PHE A 242 13.29 15.42 -23.78
N TRP A 243 13.13 16.39 -24.69
CA TRP A 243 11.85 16.69 -25.32
C TRP A 243 11.76 16.10 -26.73
N ASP A 244 12.87 16.06 -27.45
CA ASP A 244 12.94 15.45 -28.77
C ASP A 244 14.27 14.74 -28.97
N VAL A 245 14.20 13.56 -29.58
CA VAL A 245 15.36 12.70 -29.82
C VAL A 245 15.24 11.92 -31.13
N ALA A 246 16.38 11.69 -31.77
CA ALA A 246 16.51 10.81 -32.92
C ALA A 246 17.27 9.53 -32.56
N ALA A 247 16.80 8.38 -33.05
CA ALA A 247 17.53 7.13 -32.93
C ALA A 247 18.63 7.09 -34.01
N VAL A 248 19.88 6.95 -33.60
CA VAL A 248 21.03 6.80 -34.48
C VAL A 248 21.30 5.31 -34.65
N ALA A 249 21.01 4.79 -35.84
CA ALA A 249 21.26 3.40 -36.21
C ALA A 249 22.75 3.21 -36.56
N GLY A 250 23.42 2.30 -35.86
CA GLY A 250 24.80 1.94 -36.18
C GLY A 250 25.48 1.22 -35.02
N LYS A 251 26.27 0.18 -35.33
CA LYS A 251 27.25 -0.35 -34.38
C LYS A 251 28.34 0.70 -34.24
N THR A 252 28.45 1.35 -33.07
CA THR A 252 29.65 2.11 -32.76
C THR A 252 30.85 1.18 -32.92
N LYS A 253 31.92 1.60 -33.62
CA LYS A 253 33.11 0.76 -33.89
C LYS A 253 33.77 0.21 -32.60
N LYS A 254 33.44 0.80 -31.44
CA LYS A 254 33.79 0.32 -30.09
C LYS A 254 32.51 0.19 -29.26
N ALA A 255 32.42 -0.82 -28.39
CA ALA A 255 31.34 -0.95 -27.43
C ALA A 255 31.41 0.21 -26.43
N VAL A 256 30.42 1.11 -26.48
CA VAL A 256 30.28 2.22 -25.53
C VAL A 256 29.27 1.80 -24.47
N ALA A 257 29.59 2.00 -23.19
CA ALA A 257 28.69 1.65 -22.11
C ALA A 257 27.37 2.46 -22.20
N PRO A 258 26.20 1.83 -21.99
CA PRO A 258 24.92 2.54 -22.05
C PRO A 258 24.87 3.75 -21.12
N GLY A 259 24.29 4.85 -21.61
CA GLY A 259 24.18 6.15 -20.95
C GLY A 259 25.42 7.05 -21.09
N LYS A 260 26.51 6.56 -21.68
CA LYS A 260 27.72 7.38 -21.89
C LYS A 260 27.53 8.35 -23.05
N ILE A 261 27.96 9.59 -22.87
CA ILE A 261 27.97 10.62 -23.91
C ILE A 261 29.05 10.25 -24.94
N ILE A 262 28.66 10.10 -26.21
CA ILE A 262 29.53 9.78 -27.34
C ILE A 262 30.13 11.06 -27.91
N SER A 263 29.27 12.07 -28.13
CA SER A 263 29.62 13.38 -28.68
C SER A 263 28.69 14.44 -28.11
N VAL A 264 29.12 15.71 -28.12
CA VAL A 264 28.32 16.86 -27.67
C VAL A 264 27.88 17.77 -28.82
N ASN A 265 28.47 17.56 -30.00
CA ASN A 265 28.08 18.20 -31.25
C ASN A 265 28.24 17.20 -32.42
N PRO A 266 27.18 16.52 -32.87
CA PRO A 266 25.84 16.50 -32.27
C PRO A 266 25.84 15.87 -30.87
N PHE A 267 24.84 16.19 -30.04
CA PHE A 267 24.75 15.64 -28.68
C PHE A 267 24.17 14.22 -28.71
N VAL A 268 25.02 13.21 -28.55
CA VAL A 268 24.67 11.79 -28.74
C VAL A 268 25.00 10.97 -27.50
N ILE A 269 24.06 10.14 -27.05
CA ILE A 269 24.19 9.26 -25.88
C ILE A 269 23.98 7.80 -26.30
N ALA A 270 24.84 6.90 -25.81
CA ALA A 270 24.76 5.46 -26.10
C ALA A 270 23.53 4.81 -25.42
N GLY A 271 22.80 3.98 -26.16
CA GLY A 271 21.86 3.00 -25.59
C GLY A 271 22.53 1.63 -25.41
N ALA A 272 21.77 0.61 -25.04
CA ALA A 272 22.27 -0.78 -25.08
C ALA A 272 22.48 -1.28 -26.51
N GLU A 273 21.64 -0.82 -27.43
CA GLU A 273 21.78 -1.06 -28.87
C GLU A 273 21.51 0.26 -29.60
N GLY A 274 22.49 0.69 -30.40
CA GLY A 274 22.47 2.00 -31.07
C GLY A 274 22.73 3.18 -30.13
N ALA A 275 22.48 4.39 -30.62
CA ALA A 275 22.60 5.62 -29.84
C ALA A 275 21.39 6.53 -30.07
N VAL A 276 21.24 7.53 -29.21
CA VAL A 276 20.17 8.52 -29.27
C VAL A 276 20.81 9.90 -29.39
N GLU A 277 20.49 10.61 -30.47
CA GLU A 277 20.80 12.03 -30.60
C GLU A 277 19.74 12.84 -29.87
N ILE A 278 20.18 13.74 -29.01
CA ILE A 278 19.32 14.67 -28.30
C ILE A 278 19.13 15.90 -29.19
N ILE A 279 17.91 16.07 -29.70
CA ILE A 279 17.56 17.21 -30.56
C ILE A 279 17.23 18.42 -29.67
N SER A 280 16.44 18.21 -28.61
CA SER A 280 16.09 19.25 -27.64
C SER A 280 15.88 18.72 -26.23
N GLY A 281 16.11 19.59 -25.25
CA GLY A 281 15.96 19.27 -23.83
C GLY A 281 16.15 20.48 -22.94
N GLN A 282 16.20 20.24 -21.63
CA GLN A 282 16.46 21.26 -20.61
C GLN A 282 17.04 20.64 -19.34
N LYS A 283 17.73 21.44 -18.54
CA LYS A 283 17.91 21.13 -17.12
C LYS A 283 16.59 21.33 -16.38
N ASP A 284 16.35 20.55 -15.33
CA ASP A 284 15.16 20.74 -14.49
C ASP A 284 15.09 22.18 -13.94
N GLY A 285 13.93 22.82 -14.09
CA GLY A 285 13.72 24.25 -13.82
C GLY A 285 14.40 25.24 -14.78
N GLY A 286 15.10 24.77 -15.81
CA GLY A 286 15.75 25.57 -16.84
C GLY A 286 14.88 25.84 -18.07
N VAL A 287 15.45 26.56 -19.04
CA VAL A 287 14.81 26.86 -20.32
C VAL A 287 14.94 25.72 -21.33
N PHE A 288 14.04 25.68 -22.32
CA PHE A 288 14.07 24.75 -23.45
C PHE A 288 15.19 25.12 -24.43
N MET A 289 16.01 24.15 -24.83
CA MET A 289 17.23 24.39 -25.61
C MET A 289 17.44 23.30 -26.67
N SER A 290 18.26 23.60 -27.68
CA SER A 290 18.80 22.58 -28.57
C SER A 290 19.74 21.64 -27.80
N GLY A 291 19.90 20.41 -28.26
CA GLY A 291 20.79 19.43 -27.61
C GLY A 291 22.25 19.90 -27.53
N ILE A 292 22.74 20.55 -28.59
CA ILE A 292 24.11 21.11 -28.64
C ILE A 292 24.29 22.19 -27.56
N GLN A 293 23.35 23.14 -27.47
CA GLN A 293 23.42 24.20 -26.47
C GLN A 293 23.26 23.65 -25.05
N LEU A 294 22.36 22.67 -24.85
CA LEU A 294 22.19 21.99 -23.58
C LEU A 294 23.49 21.32 -23.12
N ALA A 295 24.20 20.65 -24.02
CA ALA A 295 25.48 20.02 -23.70
C ALA A 295 26.55 21.07 -23.32
N ALA A 296 26.66 22.15 -24.09
CA ALA A 296 27.60 23.23 -23.84
C ALA A 296 27.34 23.96 -22.50
N ASP A 297 26.12 24.49 -22.30
CA ASP A 297 25.79 25.31 -21.13
C ASP A 297 25.82 24.50 -19.82
N MET A 298 25.63 23.19 -19.91
CA MET A 298 25.63 22.29 -18.75
C MET A 298 26.99 21.64 -18.51
N ASN A 299 28.01 22.03 -19.27
CA ASN A 299 29.37 21.50 -19.23
C ASN A 299 29.37 19.96 -19.31
N LEU A 300 28.63 19.42 -20.28
CA LEU A 300 28.63 18.00 -20.58
C LEU A 300 29.75 17.71 -21.56
N GLU A 301 30.49 16.63 -21.34
CA GLU A 301 31.62 16.24 -22.18
C GLU A 301 31.53 14.77 -22.61
N PRO A 302 32.11 14.40 -23.76
CA PRO A 302 32.27 13.01 -24.14
C PRO A 302 32.88 12.19 -23.00
N GLY A 303 32.23 11.07 -22.70
CA GLY A 303 32.65 10.18 -21.63
C GLY A 303 31.93 10.33 -20.30
N MET A 304 31.24 11.46 -20.05
CA MET A 304 30.28 11.54 -18.94
C MET A 304 29.14 10.53 -19.14
N LYS A 305 28.44 10.19 -18.05
CA LYS A 305 27.41 9.15 -18.07
C LYS A 305 26.09 9.63 -17.46
N PHE A 306 25.03 9.49 -18.25
CA PHE A 306 23.66 9.56 -17.80
C PHE A 306 23.21 8.25 -17.16
N GLY A 307 22.34 8.36 -16.16
CA GLY A 307 21.67 7.23 -15.55
C GLY A 307 20.85 7.65 -14.34
N PRO A 308 20.59 6.71 -13.40
CA PRO A 308 19.89 7.02 -12.17
C PRO A 308 20.66 8.02 -11.32
N ARG A 309 19.91 8.82 -10.57
CA ARG A 309 20.43 9.83 -9.63
C ARG A 309 21.54 9.24 -8.73
N ALA A 310 22.70 9.89 -8.70
CA ALA A 310 23.89 9.36 -8.03
C ALA A 310 23.68 9.19 -6.51
N SER A 311 23.07 10.16 -5.85
CA SER A 311 22.71 10.08 -4.42
C SER A 311 21.80 8.88 -4.10
N LYS A 312 20.90 8.49 -5.01
CA LYS A 312 20.05 7.29 -4.85
C LYS A 312 20.90 6.01 -4.84
N LYS A 313 21.97 5.94 -5.64
CA LYS A 313 22.92 4.80 -5.64
C LYS A 313 23.77 4.73 -4.37
N VAL A 314 24.15 5.88 -3.80
CA VAL A 314 24.91 5.94 -2.54
C VAL A 314 24.01 5.55 -1.36
N LEU A 315 22.77 6.04 -1.33
CA LEU A 315 21.77 5.65 -0.33
C LEU A 315 21.43 4.16 -0.38
N HIS A 316 21.43 3.55 -1.58
CA HIS A 316 21.26 2.09 -1.72
C HIS A 316 22.46 1.27 -1.24
N LYS A 317 23.64 1.88 -1.11
CA LYS A 317 24.86 1.21 -0.62
C LYS A 317 25.02 1.28 0.90
N ARG A 318 24.39 2.25 1.57
CA ARG A 318 24.36 2.29 3.04
C ARG A 318 23.25 1.39 3.55
N LYS A 319 23.52 0.60 4.58
CA LYS A 319 22.46 -0.09 5.32
C LYS A 319 21.46 0.94 5.87
N LYS A 320 20.18 0.60 5.87
CA LYS A 320 19.15 1.44 6.51
C LYS A 320 19.21 1.22 8.01
N SER A 321 19.15 2.29 8.78
CA SER A 321 19.10 2.19 10.25
C SER A 321 17.67 2.06 10.76
N VAL A 322 17.43 1.04 11.59
CA VAL A 322 16.16 0.78 12.24
C VAL A 322 16.32 0.96 13.75
N LEU A 323 15.58 1.90 14.33
CA LEU A 323 15.48 2.05 15.79
C LEU A 323 14.32 1.18 16.30
N ILE A 324 14.62 0.25 17.20
CA ILE A 324 13.64 -0.57 17.90
C ILE A 324 13.69 -0.20 19.38
N LEU A 325 12.65 0.49 19.88
CA LEU A 325 12.49 0.74 21.31
C LEU A 325 11.64 -0.41 21.86
N GLY A 326 12.09 -1.08 22.93
CA GLY A 326 11.49 -2.34 23.36
C GLY A 326 12.06 -3.56 22.62
N VAL A 327 13.35 -3.51 22.24
CA VAL A 327 14.00 -4.54 21.41
C VAL A 327 14.13 -5.90 22.10
N ASN A 328 14.11 -5.94 23.44
CA ASN A 328 14.23 -7.15 24.23
C ASN A 328 12.89 -7.91 24.37
N GLY A 329 11.79 -7.29 23.93
CA GLY A 329 10.48 -7.92 23.82
C GLY A 329 10.37 -8.96 22.69
N PHE A 330 9.27 -9.71 22.69
CA PHE A 330 8.97 -10.79 21.74
C PHE A 330 9.13 -10.38 20.27
N ILE A 331 8.46 -9.30 19.85
CA ILE A 331 8.54 -8.79 18.49
C ILE A 331 9.94 -8.21 18.22
N GLY A 332 10.49 -7.45 19.17
CA GLY A 332 11.76 -6.75 19.01
C GLY A 332 12.92 -7.70 18.74
N ASN A 333 13.01 -8.79 19.51
CA ASN A 333 14.07 -9.79 19.33
C ASN A 333 13.96 -10.48 17.96
N ALA A 334 12.79 -11.03 17.64
CA ALA A 334 12.60 -11.79 16.40
C ALA A 334 12.77 -10.90 15.16
N LEU A 335 12.30 -9.65 15.24
CA LEU A 335 12.48 -8.68 14.15
C LEU A 335 13.95 -8.28 14.00
N GLY A 336 14.65 -8.02 15.10
CA GLY A 336 16.07 -7.68 15.09
C GLY A 336 16.90 -8.76 14.40
N GLU A 337 16.61 -10.03 14.70
CA GLU A 337 17.22 -11.18 14.02
C GLU A 337 16.96 -11.15 12.51
N ARG A 338 15.68 -11.08 12.11
CA ARG A 338 15.26 -11.09 10.71
C ARG A 338 15.84 -9.93 9.88
N LEU A 339 15.99 -8.75 10.48
CA LEU A 339 16.57 -7.57 9.84
C LEU A 339 18.08 -7.74 9.60
N LEU A 340 18.81 -8.27 10.59
CA LEU A 340 20.25 -8.50 10.46
C LEU A 340 20.55 -9.60 9.44
N GLU A 341 19.73 -10.64 9.37
CA GLU A 341 19.85 -11.73 8.39
C GLU A 341 19.70 -11.26 6.94
N SER A 342 18.93 -10.20 6.69
CA SER A 342 18.80 -9.66 5.33
C SER A 342 20.10 -9.03 4.82
N GLY A 343 20.96 -8.56 5.72
CA GLY A 343 22.20 -7.86 5.40
C GLY A 343 22.01 -6.38 5.02
N ASP A 344 20.79 -5.90 4.82
CA ASP A 344 20.48 -4.54 4.33
C ASP A 344 20.26 -3.52 5.46
N TYR A 345 20.17 -3.99 6.70
CA TYR A 345 19.81 -3.16 7.86
C TYR A 345 20.90 -3.15 8.92
N GLU A 346 21.00 -2.00 9.58
CA GLU A 346 21.62 -1.86 10.90
C GLU A 346 20.51 -1.60 11.91
N VAL A 347 20.60 -2.22 13.08
CA VAL A 347 19.58 -2.16 14.13
C VAL A 347 20.15 -1.44 15.34
N HIS A 348 19.44 -0.41 15.79
CA HIS A 348 19.67 0.27 17.06
C HIS A 348 18.54 -0.12 18.00
N GLY A 349 18.87 -0.81 19.08
CA GLY A 349 17.91 -1.31 20.05
C GLY A 349 18.07 -0.60 21.40
N MET A 350 16.95 -0.24 22.03
CA MET A 350 16.94 0.18 23.44
C MET A 350 15.90 -0.60 24.22
N ASP A 351 16.27 -1.06 25.40
CA ASP A 351 15.35 -1.72 26.34
C ASP A 351 15.93 -1.68 27.77
N LEU A 352 15.12 -2.03 28.77
CA LEU A 352 15.53 -2.05 30.18
C LEU A 352 16.55 -3.15 30.48
N ARG A 353 16.59 -4.21 29.66
CA ARG A 353 17.46 -5.40 29.83
C ARG A 353 17.79 -6.01 28.48
N SER A 354 18.69 -7.00 28.45
CA SER A 354 19.18 -7.64 27.22
C SER A 354 19.07 -9.17 27.19
N ASN A 355 18.31 -9.79 28.10
CA ASN A 355 18.26 -11.25 28.26
C ASN A 355 17.76 -12.02 27.02
N ASN A 356 16.81 -11.49 26.24
CA ASN A 356 16.25 -12.16 25.06
C ASN A 356 17.04 -11.89 23.77
N ILE A 357 17.97 -10.93 23.80
CA ILE A 357 18.75 -10.45 22.65
C ILE A 357 20.24 -10.77 22.77
N GLN A 358 20.64 -11.63 23.71
CA GLN A 358 22.05 -12.03 23.89
C GLN A 358 22.70 -12.56 22.60
N SER A 359 21.92 -13.28 21.77
CA SER A 359 22.38 -13.76 20.46
C SER A 359 22.62 -12.64 19.45
N LEU A 360 22.00 -11.47 19.62
CA LEU A 360 22.12 -10.32 18.72
C LEU A 360 23.29 -9.41 19.09
N LEU A 361 23.66 -9.34 20.37
CA LEU A 361 24.73 -8.43 20.86
C LEU A 361 26.07 -8.61 20.15
N LYS A 362 26.35 -9.80 19.62
CA LYS A 362 27.59 -10.12 18.89
C LYS A 362 27.44 -10.01 17.37
N LYS A 363 26.24 -9.79 16.84
CA LYS A 363 25.99 -9.72 15.39
C LYS A 363 26.44 -8.35 14.85
N PRO A 364 27.27 -8.30 13.79
CA PRO A 364 27.63 -7.04 13.14
C PRO A 364 26.40 -6.25 12.68
N GLY A 365 26.35 -4.97 13.01
CA GLY A 365 25.22 -4.09 12.66
C GLY A 365 24.10 -4.06 13.70
N PHE A 366 24.20 -4.79 14.80
CA PHE A 366 23.34 -4.62 15.97
C PHE A 366 24.03 -3.73 17.01
N ASN A 367 23.32 -2.70 17.49
CA ASN A 367 23.78 -1.79 18.53
C ASN A 367 22.71 -1.77 19.62
N PHE A 368 23.10 -2.01 20.87
CA PHE A 368 22.18 -2.05 22.00
C PHE A 368 22.64 -1.09 23.10
N ASP A 369 21.67 -0.34 23.63
CA ASP A 369 21.84 0.50 24.80
C ASP A 369 20.75 0.14 25.82
N GLU A 370 21.16 -0.04 27.08
CA GLU A 370 20.20 -0.23 28.17
C GLU A 370 19.57 1.12 28.52
N GLY A 371 18.23 1.20 28.54
CA GLY A 371 17.54 2.46 28.77
C GLY A 371 16.04 2.33 28.94
N ASP A 372 15.48 3.29 29.69
CA ASP A 372 14.04 3.48 29.90
C ASP A 372 13.53 4.65 29.05
N ILE A 373 12.44 4.44 28.31
CA ILE A 373 11.87 5.48 27.44
C ILE A 373 11.38 6.71 28.20
N SER A 374 10.98 6.56 29.46
CA SER A 374 10.51 7.64 30.32
C SER A 374 11.62 8.53 30.85
N ILE A 375 12.85 8.01 30.91
CA ILE A 375 14.03 8.68 31.46
C ILE A 375 14.97 9.20 30.37
N HIS A 376 15.33 8.37 29.39
CA HIS A 376 16.43 8.60 28.44
C HIS A 376 16.02 9.42 27.22
N ARG A 377 15.38 10.56 27.43
CA ARG A 377 14.74 11.37 26.38
C ARG A 377 15.72 11.86 25.31
N GLU A 378 16.89 12.35 25.72
CA GLU A 378 17.92 12.86 24.79
C GLU A 378 18.46 11.76 23.89
N TRP A 379 18.72 10.58 24.46
CA TRP A 379 19.20 9.42 23.70
C TRP A 379 18.18 8.99 22.65
N ILE A 380 16.90 8.96 23.01
CA ILE A 380 15.80 8.58 22.11
C ILE A 380 15.65 9.60 21.00
N GLU A 381 15.62 10.90 21.32
CA GLU A 381 15.50 11.96 20.33
C GLU A 381 16.67 11.94 19.34
N TYR A 382 17.90 11.75 19.85
CA TYR A 382 19.09 11.58 19.02
C TYR A 382 18.97 10.36 18.10
N HIS A 383 18.57 9.20 18.61
CA HIS A 383 18.45 7.99 17.79
C HIS A 383 17.28 8.04 16.81
N VAL A 384 16.18 8.73 17.13
CA VAL A 384 15.13 9.04 16.16
C VAL A 384 15.68 9.91 15.05
N ARG A 385 16.44 10.96 15.36
CA ARG A 385 17.10 11.81 14.35
C ARG A 385 18.11 11.04 13.50
N LYS A 386 18.85 10.11 14.09
CA LYS A 386 19.89 9.29 13.43
C LYS A 386 19.29 8.25 12.50
N CYS A 387 18.31 7.48 12.97
CA CYS A 387 17.80 6.31 12.27
C CYS A 387 16.86 6.66 11.12
N ASP A 388 16.69 5.74 10.17
CA ASP A 388 15.82 5.92 9.01
C ASP A 388 14.36 5.48 9.30
N ILE A 389 14.20 4.44 10.12
CA ILE A 389 12.90 3.81 10.44
C ILE A 389 12.78 3.61 11.95
N ILE A 390 11.64 3.99 12.52
CA ILE A 390 11.39 3.94 13.98
C ILE A 390 10.26 2.96 14.31
N LEU A 391 10.53 2.02 15.20
CA LEU A 391 9.56 1.05 15.74
C LEU A 391 9.50 1.17 17.27
N PRO A 392 8.50 1.91 17.80
CA PRO A 392 8.29 1.99 19.24
C PRO A 392 7.43 0.80 19.72
N LEU A 393 8.09 -0.28 20.17
CA LEU A 393 7.44 -1.52 20.62
C LEU A 393 7.18 -1.55 22.14
N VAL A 394 7.62 -0.54 22.89
CA VAL A 394 7.37 -0.45 24.34
C VAL A 394 5.89 -0.20 24.61
N ALA A 395 5.26 -1.13 25.34
CA ALA A 395 3.89 -1.02 25.82
C ALA A 395 3.62 -2.07 26.92
N ILE A 396 2.63 -1.81 27.77
CA ILE A 396 2.02 -2.80 28.66
C ILE A 396 0.84 -3.45 27.94
N ALA A 397 1.05 -4.68 27.44
CA ALA A 397 0.06 -5.40 26.63
C ALA A 397 -0.61 -6.58 27.37
N THR A 398 -0.68 -6.53 28.70
CA THR A 398 -1.24 -7.60 29.54
C THR A 398 -2.59 -7.16 30.15
N PRO A 399 -3.71 -7.87 29.85
CA PRO A 399 -5.05 -7.41 30.22
C PRO A 399 -5.30 -7.13 31.71
N ILE A 400 -4.63 -7.86 32.61
CA ILE A 400 -4.76 -7.63 34.05
C ILE A 400 -4.23 -6.26 34.49
N GLU A 401 -3.23 -5.73 33.80
CA GLU A 401 -2.63 -4.44 34.12
C GLU A 401 -3.55 -3.27 33.72
N TYR A 402 -4.49 -3.49 32.80
CA TYR A 402 -5.44 -2.46 32.37
C TYR A 402 -6.41 -2.10 33.49
N THR A 403 -6.76 -3.07 34.34
CA THR A 403 -7.62 -2.88 35.50
C THR A 403 -6.81 -2.61 36.76
N ARG A 404 -5.66 -3.29 36.93
CA ARG A 404 -4.81 -3.12 38.13
C ARG A 404 -4.04 -1.80 38.15
N ASN A 405 -3.47 -1.39 37.02
CA ASN A 405 -2.59 -0.21 36.90
C ASN A 405 -2.95 0.68 35.68
N PRO A 406 -4.22 1.14 35.54
CA PRO A 406 -4.70 1.85 34.36
C PRO A 406 -3.91 3.12 34.03
N ILE A 407 -3.50 3.88 35.05
CA ILE A 407 -2.74 5.13 34.85
C ILE A 407 -1.36 4.83 34.27
N ARG A 408 -0.67 3.80 34.78
CA ARG A 408 0.63 3.40 34.26
C ARG A 408 0.55 2.93 32.82
N VAL A 409 -0.51 2.20 32.47
CA VAL A 409 -0.80 1.81 31.08
C VAL A 409 -0.99 3.04 30.21
N PHE A 410 -1.79 4.02 30.64
CA PHE A 410 -1.98 5.27 29.90
C PHE A 410 -0.67 6.04 29.70
N GLU A 411 0.08 6.32 30.77
CA GLU A 411 1.34 7.07 30.72
C GLU A 411 2.31 6.43 29.71
N LEU A 412 2.54 5.12 29.80
CA LEU A 412 3.51 4.43 28.96
C LEU A 412 2.99 4.21 27.53
N ASP A 413 1.78 3.68 27.37
CA ASP A 413 1.28 3.25 26.07
C ASP A 413 0.78 4.44 25.24
N PHE A 414 0.40 5.55 25.88
CA PHE A 414 -0.05 6.76 25.22
C PHE A 414 0.98 7.89 25.26
N GLU A 415 1.31 8.44 26.43
CA GLU A 415 2.06 9.71 26.53
C GLU A 415 3.51 9.55 26.04
N GLU A 416 4.18 8.51 26.51
CA GLU A 416 5.57 8.21 26.16
C GLU A 416 5.70 7.88 24.66
N ASN A 417 4.77 7.09 24.13
CA ASN A 417 4.69 6.78 22.71
C ASN A 417 4.34 8.00 21.84
N LEU A 418 3.42 8.87 22.29
CA LEU A 418 3.08 10.12 21.60
C LEU A 418 4.31 11.04 21.46
N ARG A 419 5.19 11.06 22.46
CA ARG A 419 6.45 11.81 22.37
C ARG A 419 7.35 11.29 21.26
N ILE A 420 7.48 9.97 21.12
CA ILE A 420 8.26 9.35 20.03
C ILE A 420 7.64 9.66 18.67
N VAL A 421 6.32 9.60 18.54
CA VAL A 421 5.59 10.02 17.33
C VAL A 421 5.95 11.46 16.96
N ARG A 422 5.93 12.37 17.93
CA ARG A 422 6.29 13.79 17.72
C ARG A 422 7.73 13.97 17.28
N TYR A 423 8.68 13.19 17.80
CA TYR A 423 10.06 13.20 17.29
C TYR A 423 10.13 12.72 15.85
N CYS A 424 9.38 11.69 15.47
CA CYS A 424 9.32 11.23 14.09
C CYS A 424 8.82 12.31 13.14
N VAL A 425 7.78 13.06 13.54
CA VAL A 425 7.28 14.22 12.80
C VAL A 425 8.36 15.31 12.69
N LYS A 426 8.94 15.71 13.82
CA LYS A 426 9.97 16.77 13.89
C LYS A 426 11.15 16.51 12.95
N TYR A 427 11.57 15.26 12.81
CA TYR A 427 12.74 14.88 12.01
C TYR A 427 12.41 14.21 10.67
N GLY A 428 11.14 14.18 10.26
CA GLY A 428 10.71 13.60 8.99
C GLY A 428 11.02 12.10 8.86
N LYS A 429 10.92 11.35 9.97
CA LYS A 429 11.28 9.93 10.04
C LYS A 429 10.08 9.03 9.80
N ARG A 430 10.33 7.88 9.18
CA ARG A 430 9.29 6.88 8.97
C ARG A 430 9.01 6.16 10.29
N ILE A 431 7.74 6.08 10.69
CA ILE A 431 7.30 5.34 11.86
C ILE A 431 6.48 4.12 11.46
N ILE A 432 6.82 2.96 12.00
CA ILE A 432 6.00 1.75 11.90
C ILE A 432 5.46 1.49 13.29
N PHE A 433 4.21 1.86 13.50
CA PHE A 433 3.64 1.91 14.84
C PHE A 433 2.84 0.62 15.12
N PRO A 434 3.11 -0.07 16.25
CA PRO A 434 2.28 -1.18 16.69
C PRO A 434 0.96 -0.63 17.21
N SER A 435 -0.05 -0.65 16.35
CA SER A 435 -1.44 -0.62 16.79
C SER A 435 -1.77 -1.98 17.45
N THR A 436 -3.03 -2.26 17.71
CA THR A 436 -3.46 -3.51 18.36
C THR A 436 -4.76 -4.00 17.77
N SER A 437 -4.95 -5.32 17.71
CA SER A 437 -6.24 -5.89 17.37
C SER A 437 -7.32 -5.58 18.42
N GLU A 438 -6.95 -5.06 19.60
CA GLU A 438 -7.91 -4.60 20.60
C GLU A 438 -8.61 -3.28 20.23
N VAL A 439 -8.11 -2.50 19.25
CA VAL A 439 -8.77 -1.25 18.84
C VAL A 439 -10.17 -1.50 18.25
N TYR A 440 -10.40 -2.69 17.68
CA TYR A 440 -11.71 -3.12 17.20
C TYR A 440 -12.69 -3.36 18.35
N GLY A 441 -12.17 -3.70 19.53
CA GLY A 441 -12.97 -3.98 20.72
C GLY A 441 -13.97 -5.09 20.47
N MET A 442 -15.25 -4.78 20.65
CA MET A 442 -16.40 -5.65 20.45
C MET A 442 -17.07 -5.43 19.09
N CYS A 443 -16.28 -5.18 18.05
CA CYS A 443 -16.77 -5.11 16.68
C CYS A 443 -17.64 -6.33 16.34
N ASP A 444 -18.72 -6.09 15.60
CA ASP A 444 -19.75 -7.06 15.20
C ASP A 444 -19.53 -7.63 13.79
N ASP A 445 -18.54 -7.14 13.05
CA ASP A 445 -18.18 -7.67 11.73
C ASP A 445 -17.52 -9.05 11.83
N ASP A 446 -17.84 -9.96 10.90
CA ASP A 446 -17.26 -11.32 10.86
C ASP A 446 -15.72 -11.32 10.72
N ASP A 447 -15.20 -10.42 9.89
CA ASP A 447 -13.77 -10.19 9.69
C ASP A 447 -13.48 -8.70 9.96
N PHE A 448 -12.60 -8.42 10.93
CA PHE A 448 -12.26 -7.05 11.31
C PHE A 448 -11.42 -6.39 10.23
N ASP A 449 -12.01 -5.41 9.54
CA ASP A 449 -11.44 -4.69 8.41
C ASP A 449 -10.79 -3.39 8.86
N GLU A 450 -9.55 -3.16 8.43
CA GLU A 450 -8.72 -2.03 8.87
C GLU A 450 -9.33 -0.67 8.55
N ASP A 451 -10.05 -0.59 7.43
CA ASP A 451 -10.50 0.65 6.81
C ASP A 451 -12.00 0.91 7.08
N ASN A 452 -12.79 -0.13 7.36
CA ASN A 452 -14.25 -0.04 7.40
C ASN A 452 -14.89 -0.44 8.73
N SER A 453 -14.27 -1.33 9.51
CA SER A 453 -14.90 -1.85 10.72
C SER A 453 -15.08 -0.78 11.79
N LYS A 454 -16.23 -0.84 12.47
CA LYS A 454 -16.51 0.02 13.62
C LYS A 454 -15.66 -0.40 14.81
N LEU A 455 -15.26 0.58 15.62
CA LEU A 455 -14.45 0.37 16.80
C LEU A 455 -15.35 0.52 18.02
N ILE A 456 -15.76 -0.60 18.63
CA ILE A 456 -16.81 -0.65 19.66
C ILE A 456 -16.20 -0.97 21.02
N LEU A 457 -16.29 -0.03 21.97
CA LEU A 457 -15.79 -0.20 23.34
C LEU A 457 -16.94 -0.19 24.36
N GLY A 458 -16.68 -0.72 25.55
CA GLY A 458 -17.65 -0.71 26.64
C GLY A 458 -17.76 0.65 27.34
N PRO A 459 -18.68 0.77 28.32
CA PRO A 459 -18.84 1.98 29.12
C PRO A 459 -17.57 2.34 29.91
N ILE A 460 -17.41 3.61 30.29
CA ILE A 460 -16.21 4.13 31.02
C ILE A 460 -15.86 3.32 32.28
N ARG A 461 -16.87 2.81 33.01
CA ARG A 461 -16.64 1.98 34.20
C ARG A 461 -15.94 0.64 33.91
N MET A 462 -15.90 0.21 32.65
CA MET A 462 -15.17 -0.97 32.20
C MET A 462 -13.74 -0.56 31.81
N GLN A 463 -12.90 -0.41 32.83
CA GLN A 463 -11.55 0.15 32.73
C GLN A 463 -10.63 -0.63 31.77
N ARG A 464 -10.92 -1.91 31.51
CA ARG A 464 -10.21 -2.76 30.54
C ARG A 464 -10.01 -2.08 29.18
N TRP A 465 -10.93 -1.20 28.78
CA TRP A 465 -10.91 -0.52 27.48
C TRP A 465 -9.94 0.66 27.42
N ILE A 466 -9.29 1.04 28.52
CA ILE A 466 -8.31 2.13 28.54
C ILE A 466 -7.16 1.87 27.56
N TYR A 467 -6.66 0.63 27.48
CA TYR A 467 -5.62 0.23 26.54
C TYR A 467 -6.07 0.42 25.09
N SER A 468 -7.22 -0.16 24.74
CA SER A 468 -7.80 -0.05 23.38
C SER A 468 -8.03 1.40 22.97
N CYS A 469 -8.65 2.21 23.84
CA CYS A 469 -8.91 3.63 23.59
C CYS A 469 -7.62 4.44 23.41
N SER A 470 -6.61 4.17 24.24
CA SER A 470 -5.30 4.84 24.17
C SER A 470 -4.60 4.55 22.84
N LYS A 471 -4.53 3.28 22.44
CA LYS A 471 -3.94 2.87 21.15
C LYS A 471 -4.73 3.43 19.96
N GLN A 472 -6.06 3.43 20.03
CA GLN A 472 -6.93 4.02 19.00
C GLN A 472 -6.70 5.53 18.86
N LEU A 473 -6.57 6.27 19.97
CA LEU A 473 -6.32 7.71 19.91
C LEU A 473 -4.94 8.00 19.31
N LEU A 474 -3.92 7.20 19.64
CA LEU A 474 -2.61 7.28 18.99
C LEU A 474 -2.68 7.02 17.48
N ASP A 475 -3.39 5.98 17.04
CA ASP A 475 -3.62 5.70 15.62
C ASP A 475 -4.19 6.93 14.91
N ARG A 476 -5.18 7.60 15.52
CA ARG A 476 -5.81 8.82 14.97
C ARG A 476 -4.86 10.01 14.94
N VAL A 477 -4.04 10.19 15.97
CA VAL A 477 -3.04 11.26 16.02
C VAL A 477 -1.96 11.04 14.95
N ILE A 478 -1.47 9.81 14.78
CA ILE A 478 -0.52 9.46 13.72
C ILE A 478 -1.15 9.70 12.34
N TRP A 479 -2.41 9.30 12.14
CA TRP A 479 -3.16 9.56 10.91
C TRP A 479 -3.23 11.05 10.60
N ALA A 480 -3.58 11.88 11.59
CA ALA A 480 -3.63 13.34 11.44
C ALA A 480 -2.27 13.94 11.04
N TYR A 481 -1.18 13.49 11.67
CA TYR A 481 0.17 13.88 11.28
C TYR A 481 0.52 13.43 9.85
N GLY A 482 0.03 12.27 9.41
CA GLY A 482 0.20 11.82 8.03
C GLY A 482 -0.49 12.74 7.01
N GLN A 483 -1.73 13.16 7.30
CA GLN A 483 -2.50 14.03 6.41
C GLN A 483 -1.99 15.47 6.37
N ARG A 484 -1.68 16.06 7.54
CA ARG A 484 -1.30 17.47 7.64
C ARG A 484 0.20 17.71 7.48
N ASP A 485 1.01 16.91 8.19
CA ASP A 485 2.45 17.12 8.33
C ASP A 485 3.27 16.15 7.45
N LYS A 486 2.60 15.36 6.60
CA LYS A 486 3.20 14.39 5.66
C LYS A 486 4.08 13.34 6.35
N LEU A 487 3.75 12.98 7.59
CA LEU A 487 4.42 11.89 8.30
C LEU A 487 4.29 10.59 7.52
N LYS A 488 5.41 9.93 7.22
CA LYS A 488 5.41 8.60 6.63
C LYS A 488 5.17 7.57 7.73
N PHE A 489 3.98 6.98 7.75
CA PHE A 489 3.63 5.98 8.75
C PHE A 489 3.07 4.71 8.13
N THR A 490 3.16 3.61 8.87
CA THR A 490 2.34 2.41 8.68
C THR A 490 1.89 1.95 10.06
N LEU A 491 0.59 1.69 10.23
CA LEU A 491 0.07 1.07 11.46
C LEU A 491 -0.06 -0.43 11.21
N PHE A 492 0.44 -1.26 12.12
CA PHE A 492 0.21 -2.71 12.04
C PHE A 492 -0.52 -3.21 13.29
N ARG A 493 -1.46 -4.14 13.09
CA ARG A 493 -2.30 -4.70 14.15
C ARG A 493 -2.04 -6.19 14.28
N PRO A 494 -1.24 -6.63 15.27
CA PRO A 494 -1.00 -8.05 15.48
C PRO A 494 -2.23 -8.75 16.09
N PHE A 495 -2.56 -9.94 15.57
CA PHE A 495 -3.62 -10.81 16.08
C PHE A 495 -3.01 -12.03 16.76
N ASN A 496 -2.94 -11.97 18.09
CA ASN A 496 -2.50 -13.04 19.00
C ASN A 496 -1.29 -13.83 18.46
N TRP A 497 -0.18 -13.12 18.23
CA TRP A 497 1.05 -13.79 17.82
C TRP A 497 1.54 -14.70 18.94
N ILE A 498 1.93 -15.93 18.58
CA ILE A 498 2.45 -16.96 19.48
C ILE A 498 3.75 -17.53 18.91
N GLY A 499 4.62 -18.02 19.78
CA GLY A 499 5.93 -18.55 19.40
C GLY A 499 6.92 -18.51 20.55
N PRO A 500 8.16 -18.96 20.31
CA PRO A 500 9.26 -18.86 21.26
C PRO A 500 9.46 -17.43 21.81
N LYS A 501 9.76 -17.29 23.10
CA LYS A 501 10.02 -16.00 23.80
C LYS A 501 8.84 -15.01 23.82
N LEU A 502 7.59 -15.47 23.73
CA LEU A 502 6.39 -14.62 23.79
C LEU A 502 6.31 -13.74 25.04
N ASP A 503 6.60 -14.36 26.18
CA ASP A 503 6.60 -13.85 27.56
C ASP A 503 7.66 -14.66 28.34
N SER A 504 7.76 -14.45 29.65
CA SER A 504 8.45 -15.38 30.56
C SER A 504 7.46 -16.13 31.45
N LEU A 505 7.80 -17.35 31.85
CA LEU A 505 7.00 -18.09 32.84
C LEU A 505 6.97 -17.37 34.20
N ASN A 506 8.05 -16.66 34.56
CA ASN A 506 8.11 -15.83 35.76
C ASN A 506 7.12 -14.65 35.72
N SER A 507 6.95 -13.97 34.59
CA SER A 507 5.90 -12.94 34.43
C SER A 507 4.48 -13.53 34.50
N ALA A 508 4.30 -14.77 34.06
CA ALA A 508 3.02 -15.48 34.15
C ALA A 508 2.63 -15.82 35.60
N ARG A 509 3.58 -16.07 36.51
CA ARG A 509 3.30 -16.32 37.95
C ARG A 509 2.54 -15.19 38.63
N ILE A 510 2.73 -13.95 38.16
CA ILE A 510 2.09 -12.74 38.71
C ILE A 510 0.79 -12.41 37.92
N GLY A 511 0.41 -13.24 36.94
CA GLY A 511 -0.74 -13.05 36.05
C GLY A 511 -0.50 -12.07 34.89
N SER A 512 0.73 -11.59 34.72
CA SER A 512 1.10 -10.60 33.69
C SER A 512 1.66 -11.31 32.45
N SER A 513 0.86 -12.18 31.83
CA SER A 513 1.21 -12.86 30.58
C SER A 513 0.01 -13.03 29.65
N ARG A 514 0.27 -13.36 28.39
CA ARG A 514 -0.76 -13.70 27.41
C ARG A 514 -1.27 -15.13 27.60
N ALA A 515 -2.47 -15.41 27.09
CA ALA A 515 -3.21 -16.64 27.36
C ALA A 515 -2.37 -17.92 27.22
N ILE A 516 -1.68 -18.13 26.08
CA ILE A 516 -0.91 -19.37 25.87
C ILE A 516 0.24 -19.55 26.87
N THR A 517 0.94 -18.47 27.24
CA THR A 517 2.02 -18.53 28.24
C THR A 517 1.46 -18.92 29.61
N GLN A 518 0.32 -18.35 30.00
CA GLN A 518 -0.35 -18.71 31.25
C GLN A 518 -0.78 -20.18 31.27
N LEU A 519 -1.31 -20.68 30.16
CA LEU A 519 -1.70 -22.09 30.02
C LEU A 519 -0.49 -23.01 30.16
N ILE A 520 0.65 -22.67 29.55
CA ILE A 520 1.90 -23.44 29.68
C ILE A 520 2.41 -23.41 31.11
N LEU A 521 2.38 -22.25 31.77
CA LEU A 521 2.78 -22.14 33.19
C LEU A 521 1.97 -23.10 34.07
N ASN A 522 0.65 -23.15 33.88
CA ASN A 522 -0.21 -24.03 34.66
C ASN A 522 0.21 -25.51 34.51
N LEU A 523 0.62 -25.93 33.32
CA LEU A 523 1.14 -27.28 33.10
C LEU A 523 2.50 -27.52 33.72
N VAL A 524 3.39 -26.53 33.68
CA VAL A 524 4.72 -26.60 34.28
C VAL A 524 4.63 -26.68 35.82
N GLU A 525 3.72 -25.93 36.44
CA GLU A 525 3.53 -25.90 37.89
C GLU A 525 2.57 -26.96 38.42
N GLY A 526 1.83 -27.66 37.54
CA GLY A 526 0.79 -28.59 37.95
C GLY A 526 -0.45 -27.92 38.55
N THR A 527 -0.73 -26.67 38.20
CA THR A 527 -1.95 -25.96 38.63
C THR A 527 -3.08 -26.14 37.61
N PRO A 528 -4.36 -26.07 38.01
CA PRO A 528 -5.46 -26.23 37.07
C PRO A 528 -5.47 -25.14 36.01
N ILE A 529 -5.78 -25.51 34.76
CA ILE A 529 -6.01 -24.52 33.70
C ILE A 529 -7.34 -23.83 33.98
N GLN A 530 -7.29 -22.50 34.15
CA GLN A 530 -8.45 -21.66 34.40
C GLN A 530 -9.09 -21.20 33.08
N LEU A 531 -10.32 -21.66 32.82
CA LEU A 531 -11.14 -21.28 31.68
C LEU A 531 -12.08 -20.14 32.10
N ILE A 532 -11.69 -18.92 31.74
CA ILE A 532 -12.39 -17.70 32.10
C ILE A 532 -13.71 -17.63 31.35
N ASP A 533 -14.82 -17.52 32.08
CA ASP A 533 -16.20 -17.56 31.58
C ASP A 533 -16.44 -18.78 30.65
N GLY A 534 -15.85 -19.93 31.01
CA GLY A 534 -16.00 -21.19 30.28
C GLY A 534 -15.03 -21.37 29.09
N GLY A 535 -14.30 -20.33 28.69
CA GLY A 535 -13.27 -20.40 27.65
C GLY A 535 -13.80 -20.52 26.21
N ALA A 536 -15.08 -20.20 25.98
CA ALA A 536 -15.75 -20.32 24.68
C ALA A 536 -15.37 -19.20 23.69
N GLN A 537 -14.83 -18.09 24.19
CA GLN A 537 -14.41 -16.96 23.37
C GLN A 537 -13.28 -17.37 22.41
N LYS A 538 -13.41 -16.93 21.14
CA LYS A 538 -12.54 -17.32 20.04
C LYS A 538 -11.51 -16.26 19.67
N ARG A 539 -10.33 -16.71 19.26
CA ARG A 539 -9.21 -15.88 18.83
C ARG A 539 -8.56 -16.50 17.61
N CYS A 540 -8.11 -15.67 16.68
CA CYS A 540 -7.17 -16.10 15.64
C CYS A 540 -5.74 -15.97 16.15
N PHE A 541 -4.97 -17.06 16.07
CA PHE A 541 -3.58 -17.15 16.52
C PHE A 541 -2.62 -17.18 15.35
N THR A 542 -1.51 -16.49 15.47
CA THR A 542 -0.57 -16.32 14.35
C THR A 542 0.82 -16.72 14.78
N ASP A 543 1.50 -17.49 13.95
CA ASP A 543 2.89 -17.82 14.23
C ASP A 543 3.76 -16.55 14.16
N VAL A 544 4.65 -16.38 15.12
CA VAL A 544 5.53 -15.21 15.18
C VAL A 544 6.39 -15.08 13.93
N SER A 545 6.87 -16.19 13.36
CA SER A 545 7.70 -16.14 12.16
C SER A 545 6.95 -15.52 10.97
N GLU A 546 5.65 -15.82 10.84
CA GLU A 546 4.79 -15.26 9.80
C GLU A 546 4.46 -13.79 10.06
N GLY A 547 4.19 -13.45 11.32
CA GLY A 547 3.99 -12.07 11.75
C GLY A 547 5.21 -11.19 11.48
N ILE A 548 6.40 -11.71 11.79
CA ILE A 548 7.68 -11.04 11.57
C ILE A 548 7.99 -10.92 10.08
N GLU A 549 7.70 -11.92 9.26
CA GLU A 549 7.87 -11.81 7.80
C GLU A 549 6.92 -10.75 7.22
N CYS A 550 5.67 -10.65 7.68
CA CYS A 550 4.78 -9.55 7.28
C CYS A 550 5.36 -8.19 7.69
N LEU A 551 5.83 -8.07 8.93
CA LEU A 551 6.41 -6.82 9.46
C LEU A 551 7.70 -6.45 8.73
N PHE A 552 8.53 -7.43 8.34
CA PHE A 552 9.71 -7.22 7.50
C PHE A 552 9.33 -6.62 6.14
N ARG A 553 8.27 -7.12 5.49
CA ARG A 553 7.77 -6.55 4.23
C ARG A 553 7.23 -5.13 4.40
N ILE A 554 6.60 -4.83 5.53
CA ILE A 554 6.22 -3.45 5.90
C ILE A 554 7.47 -2.58 6.00
N ILE A 555 8.57 -3.06 6.59
CA ILE A 555 9.83 -2.33 6.68
C ILE A 555 10.45 -2.11 5.29
N GLU A 556 10.45 -3.14 4.43
CA GLU A 556 10.94 -3.03 3.05
C GLU A 556 10.20 -1.93 2.26
N ASN A 557 8.87 -1.86 2.41
CA ASN A 557 8.00 -0.85 1.80
C ASN A 557 8.30 -0.61 0.31
N LYS A 558 8.31 -1.70 -0.46
CA LYS A 558 8.65 -1.65 -1.89
C LYS A 558 7.73 -0.65 -2.60
N ASN A 559 8.32 0.31 -3.30
CA ASN A 559 7.60 1.38 -4.01
C ASN A 559 6.72 2.30 -3.11
N GLY A 560 6.93 2.32 -1.80
CA GLY A 560 6.16 3.18 -0.88
C GLY A 560 4.71 2.74 -0.65
N VAL A 561 4.36 1.49 -0.96
CA VAL A 561 2.98 0.98 -0.92
C VAL A 561 2.37 0.91 0.49
N CYS A 562 3.19 0.93 1.54
CA CYS A 562 2.76 0.88 2.93
C CYS A 562 2.54 2.28 3.54
N ASP A 563 2.85 3.35 2.81
CA ASP A 563 2.72 4.71 3.33
C ASP A 563 1.24 5.05 3.55
N GLY A 564 0.90 5.45 4.79
CA GLY A 564 -0.46 5.79 5.18
C GLY A 564 -1.42 4.60 5.30
N GLN A 565 -0.89 3.36 5.37
CA GLN A 565 -1.70 2.15 5.44
C GLN A 565 -1.87 1.65 6.88
N ILE A 566 -2.98 0.96 7.12
CA ILE A 566 -3.27 0.17 8.32
C ILE A 566 -3.34 -1.29 7.88
N ILE A 567 -2.59 -2.16 8.55
CA ILE A 567 -2.41 -3.55 8.13
C ILE A 567 -2.61 -4.49 9.32
N ASN A 568 -3.66 -5.30 9.28
CA ASN A 568 -3.82 -6.44 10.17
C ASN A 568 -2.80 -7.51 9.82
N VAL A 569 -2.18 -8.07 10.85
CA VAL A 569 -1.23 -9.17 10.71
C VAL A 569 -1.72 -10.31 11.58
N GLY A 570 -2.41 -11.25 10.95
CA GLY A 570 -2.95 -12.42 11.62
C GLY A 570 -3.24 -13.59 10.69
N ASN A 571 -3.49 -14.77 11.26
CA ASN A 571 -3.94 -15.94 10.52
C ASN A 571 -5.43 -16.24 10.80
N PRO A 572 -6.36 -15.83 9.91
CA PRO A 572 -7.79 -16.05 10.11
C PRO A 572 -8.21 -17.53 10.08
N GLU A 573 -7.37 -18.41 9.54
CA GLU A 573 -7.62 -19.86 9.50
C GLU A 573 -7.28 -20.57 10.82
N ASN A 574 -6.51 -19.92 11.69
CA ASN A 574 -6.12 -20.43 13.00
C ASN A 574 -7.07 -19.89 14.10
N GLU A 575 -8.37 -19.89 13.84
CA GLU A 575 -9.38 -19.56 14.85
C GLU A 575 -9.58 -20.72 15.82
N ALA A 576 -9.44 -20.45 17.12
CA ALA A 576 -9.73 -21.39 18.18
C ALA A 576 -10.28 -20.67 19.41
N SER A 577 -11.15 -21.33 20.15
CA SER A 577 -11.53 -20.93 21.50
C SER A 577 -10.37 -21.13 22.48
N ILE A 578 -10.43 -20.44 23.63
CA ILE A 578 -9.43 -20.65 24.69
C ILE A 578 -9.46 -22.09 25.21
N ARG A 579 -10.64 -22.71 25.25
CA ARG A 579 -10.80 -24.14 25.57
C ARG A 579 -10.10 -25.04 24.56
N GLU A 580 -10.37 -24.87 23.26
CA GLU A 580 -9.72 -25.67 22.21
C GLU A 580 -8.20 -25.50 22.23
N LEU A 581 -7.70 -24.26 22.41
CA LEU A 581 -6.28 -24.00 22.59
C LEU A 581 -5.71 -24.79 23.76
N ALA A 582 -6.37 -24.76 24.93
CA ALA A 582 -5.91 -25.43 26.12
C ALA A 582 -5.91 -26.96 25.96
N GLU A 583 -6.94 -27.53 25.32
CA GLU A 583 -7.03 -28.96 25.01
C GLU A 583 -5.92 -29.41 24.04
N MET A 584 -5.66 -28.65 22.99
CA MET A 584 -4.54 -28.91 22.06
C MET A 584 -3.20 -28.88 22.80
N LEU A 585 -3.02 -27.92 23.69
CA LEU A 585 -1.79 -27.71 24.45
C LEU A 585 -1.55 -28.85 25.46
N VAL A 586 -2.58 -29.27 26.20
CA VAL A 586 -2.53 -30.45 27.10
C VAL A 586 -2.18 -31.72 26.31
N LYS A 587 -2.82 -31.93 25.16
CA LYS A 587 -2.53 -33.09 24.29
C LYS A 587 -1.08 -33.11 23.82
N LYS A 588 -0.51 -31.97 23.45
CA LYS A 588 0.91 -31.85 23.06
C LYS A 588 1.85 -31.99 24.24
N PHE A 589 1.50 -31.44 25.39
CA PHE A 589 2.25 -31.58 26.63
C PHE A 589 2.41 -33.05 27.02
N HIS A 590 1.34 -33.84 27.04
CA HIS A 590 1.43 -35.27 27.36
C HIS A 590 2.30 -36.08 26.38
N LYS A 591 2.41 -35.63 25.13
CA LYS A 591 3.28 -36.27 24.12
C LYS A 591 4.72 -35.77 24.17
N HIS A 592 4.99 -34.67 24.87
CA HIS A 592 6.28 -34.04 24.89
C HIS A 592 7.32 -34.90 25.63
N PRO A 593 8.57 -35.04 25.14
CA PRO A 593 9.60 -35.85 25.79
C PRO A 593 9.92 -35.43 27.23
N LEU A 594 9.79 -34.14 27.54
CA LEU A 594 10.05 -33.58 28.87
C LEU A 594 8.86 -33.67 29.84
N HIS A 595 7.67 -34.14 29.43
CA HIS A 595 6.46 -34.03 30.26
C HIS A 595 6.60 -34.71 31.63
N LYS A 596 7.34 -35.83 31.70
CA LYS A 596 7.55 -36.60 32.93
C LYS A 596 8.31 -35.84 34.01
N LYS A 597 8.96 -34.73 33.65
CA LYS A 597 9.70 -33.89 34.59
C LYS A 597 8.82 -32.88 35.34
N PHE A 598 7.55 -32.75 34.93
CA PHE A 598 6.60 -31.80 35.47
C PHE A 598 5.47 -32.54 36.18
N PRO A 599 4.75 -31.88 37.12
CA PRO A 599 3.63 -32.50 37.82
C PRO A 599 2.50 -32.95 36.87
N PRO A 600 1.63 -33.87 37.30
CA PRO A 600 0.48 -34.29 36.51
C PRO A 600 -0.50 -33.13 36.27
N PHE A 601 -1.20 -33.18 35.13
CA PHE A 601 -2.20 -32.17 34.78
C PHE A 601 -3.34 -32.13 35.81
N ALA A 602 -3.54 -30.97 36.45
CA ALA A 602 -4.54 -30.78 37.50
C ALA A 602 -5.97 -30.52 36.99
N GLY A 603 -6.22 -30.69 35.68
CA GLY A 603 -7.54 -30.53 35.07
C GLY A 603 -7.90 -29.11 34.67
N PHE A 604 -9.08 -28.97 34.07
CA PHE A 604 -9.69 -27.69 33.73
C PHE A 604 -10.59 -27.20 34.86
N ARG A 605 -10.58 -25.89 35.10
CA ARG A 605 -11.47 -25.23 36.05
C ARG A 605 -12.10 -24.01 35.43
N GLU A 606 -13.43 -23.95 35.43
CA GLU A 606 -14.16 -22.76 35.00
C GLU A 606 -14.16 -21.73 36.12
N ILE A 607 -13.91 -20.48 35.76
CA ILE A 607 -13.89 -19.36 36.71
C ILE A 607 -14.58 -18.14 36.09
N GLU A 608 -15.17 -17.30 36.94
CA GLU A 608 -15.75 -16.03 36.50
C GLU A 608 -14.64 -15.03 36.17
N SER A 609 -14.78 -14.28 35.08
CA SER A 609 -13.81 -13.23 34.70
C SER A 609 -13.58 -12.19 35.79
N LYS A 610 -14.62 -11.84 36.57
CA LYS A 610 -14.51 -10.93 37.72
C LYS A 610 -13.55 -11.46 38.80
N SER A 611 -13.49 -12.78 39.00
CA SER A 611 -12.59 -13.40 40.00
C SER A 611 -11.13 -13.35 39.58
N TYR A 612 -10.86 -13.31 38.27
CA TYR A 612 -9.51 -13.31 37.70
C TYR A 612 -9.00 -11.88 37.43
N TYR A 613 -9.76 -11.10 36.67
CA TYR A 613 -9.34 -9.75 36.21
C TYR A 613 -9.83 -8.61 37.11
N GLY A 614 -10.71 -8.91 38.08
CA GLY A 614 -11.33 -7.91 38.95
C GLY A 614 -12.55 -7.22 38.33
N SER A 615 -13.11 -6.26 39.07
CA SER A 615 -14.20 -5.42 38.57
C SER A 615 -13.75 -4.52 37.42
N GLY A 616 -14.63 -4.29 36.44
CA GLY A 616 -14.32 -3.41 35.30
C GLY A 616 -13.69 -4.14 34.11
N TYR A 617 -13.61 -5.47 34.16
CA TYR A 617 -13.27 -6.30 33.02
C TYR A 617 -14.49 -6.60 32.14
N GLN A 618 -14.26 -6.67 30.84
CA GLN A 618 -15.21 -7.08 29.81
C GLN A 618 -14.41 -7.76 28.70
N ASP A 619 -14.89 -8.86 28.12
CA ASP A 619 -14.18 -9.58 27.06
C ASP A 619 -14.81 -9.42 25.66
N VAL A 620 -14.05 -9.83 24.65
CA VAL A 620 -14.45 -9.93 23.25
C VAL A 620 -14.82 -11.38 22.94
N GLN A 621 -15.97 -11.62 22.30
CA GLN A 621 -16.45 -12.97 21.99
C GLN A 621 -15.64 -13.64 20.88
N PHE A 622 -15.34 -12.94 19.80
CA PHE A 622 -14.54 -13.44 18.69
C PHE A 622 -13.62 -12.34 18.14
N ARG A 623 -12.49 -12.73 17.55
CA ARG A 623 -11.55 -11.76 16.97
C ARG A 623 -10.85 -12.38 15.78
N LYS A 624 -11.36 -12.06 14.59
CA LYS A 624 -10.87 -12.56 13.32
C LYS A 624 -10.44 -11.41 12.41
N PRO A 625 -9.20 -11.40 11.88
CA PRO A 625 -8.73 -10.33 11.01
C PRO A 625 -9.21 -10.51 9.57
N SER A 626 -9.63 -9.41 8.93
CA SER A 626 -9.44 -9.27 7.49
C SER A 626 -7.94 -9.13 7.21
N ILE A 627 -7.40 -9.90 6.28
CA ILE A 627 -5.99 -9.80 5.83
C ILE A 627 -5.86 -9.27 4.41
N ARG A 628 -6.94 -8.66 3.87
CA ARG A 628 -6.98 -8.18 2.48
C ARG A 628 -5.92 -7.12 2.22
N ASN A 629 -5.66 -6.22 3.17
CA ASN A 629 -4.61 -5.22 3.03
C ASN A 629 -3.23 -5.87 3.02
N ALA A 630 -2.94 -6.83 3.90
CA ALA A 630 -1.68 -7.56 3.88
C ALA A 630 -1.45 -8.31 2.54
N GLN A 631 -2.48 -8.96 2.01
CA GLN A 631 -2.42 -9.64 0.70
C GLN A 631 -2.20 -8.65 -0.45
N ARG A 632 -3.03 -7.60 -0.52
CA ARG A 632 -3.00 -6.61 -1.60
C ARG A 632 -1.72 -5.78 -1.63
N ILE A 633 -1.21 -5.40 -0.45
CA ILE A 633 -0.11 -4.45 -0.33
C ILE A 633 1.24 -5.17 -0.26
N LEU A 634 1.30 -6.32 0.42
CA LEU A 634 2.56 -7.00 0.74
C LEU A 634 2.73 -8.36 0.07
N ASP A 635 1.72 -8.84 -0.68
CA ASP A 635 1.69 -10.21 -1.21
C ASP A 635 1.95 -11.27 -0.12
N TRP A 636 1.42 -11.02 1.09
CA TRP A 636 1.63 -11.87 2.26
C TRP A 636 0.38 -12.68 2.57
N THR A 637 0.56 -13.96 2.90
CA THR A 637 -0.51 -14.86 3.36
C THR A 637 0.09 -15.87 4.33
N PRO A 638 -0.48 -16.03 5.54
CA PRO A 638 -0.01 -17.01 6.51
C PRO A 638 -0.42 -18.42 6.11
N LYS A 639 0.40 -19.39 6.48
CA LYS A 639 0.38 -20.80 6.09
C LYS A 639 0.60 -21.73 7.28
N ILE A 640 1.29 -21.29 8.33
CA ILE A 640 1.57 -22.12 9.50
C ILE A 640 0.27 -22.37 10.27
N LYS A 641 -0.04 -23.65 10.46
CA LYS A 641 -1.23 -24.11 11.21
C LYS A 641 -1.00 -23.99 12.71
N LEU A 642 -2.08 -23.67 13.43
CA LEU A 642 -2.06 -23.49 14.89
C LEU A 642 -1.38 -24.64 15.65
N ASP A 643 -1.61 -25.88 15.22
CA ASP A 643 -1.03 -27.08 15.83
C ASP A 643 0.52 -27.03 15.86
N ALA A 644 1.14 -26.59 14.76
CA ALA A 644 2.60 -26.47 14.69
C ALA A 644 3.12 -25.35 15.60
N SER A 645 2.47 -24.18 15.58
CA SER A 645 2.85 -23.05 16.43
C SER A 645 2.74 -23.36 17.93
N ILE A 646 1.72 -24.11 18.35
CA ILE A 646 1.60 -24.55 19.76
C ILE A 646 2.76 -25.47 20.14
N GLU A 647 3.15 -26.39 19.25
CA GLU A 647 4.24 -27.34 19.50
C GLU A 647 5.57 -26.64 19.72
N GLU A 648 5.93 -25.72 18.83
CA GLU A 648 7.17 -24.96 18.93
C GLU A 648 7.18 -24.05 20.18
N THR A 649 6.06 -23.39 20.45
CA THR A 649 5.92 -22.53 21.64
C THR A 649 6.09 -23.35 22.92
N LEU A 650 5.41 -24.50 23.00
CA LEU A 650 5.47 -25.38 24.16
C LEU A 650 6.87 -25.95 24.37
N ASP A 651 7.50 -26.48 23.33
CA ASP A 651 8.86 -27.05 23.39
C ASP A 651 9.86 -26.00 23.93
N PHE A 652 9.79 -24.77 23.42
CA PHE A 652 10.64 -23.67 23.90
C PHE A 652 10.48 -23.45 25.42
N PHE A 653 9.25 -23.28 25.90
CA PHE A 653 8.99 -22.97 27.30
C PHE A 653 9.32 -24.14 28.25
N LEU A 654 9.08 -25.39 27.84
CA LEU A 654 9.44 -26.55 28.66
C LEU A 654 10.96 -26.70 28.78
N LYS A 655 11.70 -26.49 27.70
CA LYS A 655 13.18 -26.49 27.72
C LYS A 655 13.71 -25.35 28.58
N ASP A 656 13.11 -24.16 28.48
CA ASP A 656 13.49 -23.00 29.27
C ASP A 656 13.24 -23.23 30.76
N ALA A 657 12.07 -23.79 31.13
CA ALA A 657 11.75 -24.15 32.51
C ALA A 657 12.79 -25.12 33.09
N VAL A 658 13.13 -26.19 32.37
CA VAL A 658 14.17 -27.16 32.79
C VAL A 658 15.54 -26.51 32.92
N LYS A 659 15.90 -25.60 32.00
CA LYS A 659 17.20 -24.94 32.00
C LYS A 659 17.34 -23.91 33.13
N SER A 660 16.26 -23.18 33.44
CA SER A 660 16.26 -22.14 34.47
C SER A 660 16.47 -22.70 35.88
N GLY A 661 15.93 -23.88 36.17
CA GLY A 661 15.90 -24.45 37.51
C GLY A 661 14.91 -23.75 38.46
N ASP A 662 14.08 -22.82 37.95
CA ASP A 662 13.15 -22.02 38.76
C ASP A 662 11.88 -22.80 39.21
N PHE A 663 11.76 -24.06 38.80
CA PHE A 663 10.60 -24.92 39.03
C PHE A 663 11.04 -26.20 39.74
N ASN A 664 10.20 -26.71 40.65
CA ASN A 664 10.41 -27.99 41.31
C ASN A 664 10.18 -29.12 40.29
N ILE A 665 11.23 -29.44 39.54
CA ILE A 665 11.25 -30.41 38.44
C ILE A 665 11.97 -31.67 38.96
N GLU A 666 11.36 -32.85 38.74
CA GLU A 666 11.94 -34.16 39.09
C GLU A 666 13.00 -34.66 38.09
#